data_AF-A0A3E5IDU3-F1
#
_entry.id   AF-A0A3E5IDU3-F1
#
_cell.length_a   1.000
_cell.length_b   1.000
_cell.length_c   1.000
_cell.angle_alpha   90.00
_cell.angle_beta   90.00
_cell.angle_gamma   90.00
#
_symmetry.space_group_name_H-M   'P 1'
#
loop_
_entity.id
_entity.type
_entity.pdbx_description
1 polymer ?
#
loop_
_entity_poly.entity_id
_entity_poly.type
_entity_poly.pdbx_seq_one_letter_code
_entity_poly.pdbx_strand_id
1 'polypeptide(L)'
;MKLSSCHIIAIISIFFLSSTLYGQGLEFKGNDYPIDERTSYNVFNDTPIQFSDKFNISFEMSLTRPSRLGYIVRIKNENNKIYNLSYYNDGIFSVFKLNEEGKNSLIAAKFETKDLVASRWFQVSIKFDLQKDSLCLAIKQQNFFVHNLELPSKWTPDIYFGKSDYMIDVPVFSIRQLVIFDDKQQYNFPLDESEGEEVHSIEGKVFGQVSNPKWLINESYNWAQKYKFTSSSVAGYNFDDLTDNIYIFNKDTLITYNLYSGDVICNSLANKCPIDIFLGTNFWNSGANKLYVYEVHVDDAGKPTVATLDLRAKEWTVVSNENLPMQLHHHSVAYDRENERHFIFGGFGDIYYSKELYVYNYNKNRLDSVVLKGDRIEPRYFSSMGYRKDDNSLYIYGGMGNESGEQIVGRQYFYDLHKVDLNNNTVSKLWEIPWNRENIVPVREMVIQDDSYFYTLCYPEHCSNTYLKLYRFAFKDGAFQILGDSIPIRSEKIKTKANLYYSDKLNKLFAVVQEFDDDDISSSVGVYSLAFPPISHASLSAYKPHSRNSEFTFQILIALLILLVIVIISALIFFIRRRSHEKQGANDKKTVINPVNVKCSTSLEQNSVKANSVYLFGEFMVRDRQNKDITYMFSTKLKQVFLSILQYSPKGGISSQRLSELFWPGKSEDKVKNSRGVAINHVRGILKEIDGIELVYDKGLFRIEYTDEFYCDYLACVKLLMINNTGGNATELIGIVSRGKFLRSIDMPEFDSFKGNLEQKLEPVLLIEIENCFKKEAYKIVVALCESLFYIDPINDEALCYAIQSLTKMNMVNEAKVQYLKFSIEYMNTMNTEYPYSFTDIQKKV
;
A
#
# COMPACT_ATOMS: atom_id res chain seq x y z
N MET A 1 12.64 -24.87 -43.28
CA MET A 1 12.90 -23.46 -42.90
C MET A 1 13.27 -23.42 -41.42
N LYS A 2 14.57 -23.23 -41.11
CA LYS A 2 15.03 -23.03 -39.73
C LYS A 2 14.93 -21.54 -39.43
N LEU A 3 13.90 -21.12 -38.68
CA LEU A 3 13.90 -19.80 -38.05
C LEU A 3 14.90 -19.85 -36.89
N SER A 4 15.90 -18.97 -36.91
CA SER A 4 16.95 -18.94 -35.90
C SER A 4 16.40 -18.39 -34.58
N SER A 5 16.88 -18.95 -33.46
CA SER A 5 16.52 -18.54 -32.09
C SER A 5 16.73 -17.04 -31.82
N CYS A 6 17.53 -16.35 -32.63
CA CYS A 6 17.69 -14.89 -32.56
C CYS A 6 16.42 -14.11 -32.92
N HIS A 7 15.54 -14.65 -33.79
CA HIS A 7 14.28 -13.96 -34.15
C HIS A 7 13.23 -14.09 -33.05
N ILE A 8 13.24 -15.20 -32.29
CA ILE A 8 12.33 -15.39 -31.15
C ILE A 8 12.77 -14.51 -29.97
N ILE A 9 14.08 -14.35 -29.75
CA ILE A 9 14.61 -13.44 -28.71
C ILE A 9 14.36 -11.97 -29.10
N ALA A 10 14.53 -11.59 -30.38
CA ALA A 10 14.21 -10.24 -30.84
C ALA A 10 12.71 -9.91 -30.74
N ILE A 11 11.82 -10.86 -31.04
CA ILE A 11 10.37 -10.67 -30.90
C ILE A 11 9.95 -10.63 -29.43
N ILE A 12 10.56 -11.42 -28.55
CA ILE A 12 10.30 -11.34 -27.11
C ILE A 12 10.86 -10.03 -26.52
N SER A 13 12.02 -9.55 -26.95
CA SER A 13 12.53 -8.22 -26.54
C SER A 13 11.70 -7.05 -27.08
N ILE A 14 11.07 -7.19 -28.25
CA ILE A 14 10.19 -6.16 -28.82
C ILE A 14 8.81 -6.13 -28.13
N PHE A 15 8.33 -7.25 -27.58
CA PHE A 15 7.11 -7.27 -26.76
C PHE A 15 7.29 -6.77 -25.31
N PHE A 16 8.53 -6.52 -24.86
CA PHE A 16 8.84 -5.85 -23.58
C PHE A 16 9.17 -4.35 -23.74
N LEU A 17 9.14 -3.81 -24.95
CA LEU A 17 9.43 -2.40 -25.26
C LEU A 17 8.15 -1.69 -25.75
N SER A 18 7.12 -1.62 -24.92
CA SER A 18 6.00 -0.67 -25.13
C SER A 18 5.29 -0.31 -23.83
N SER A 19 6.06 0.02 -22.81
CA SER A 19 5.67 1.08 -21.88
C SER A 19 6.95 1.83 -21.60
N THR A 20 7.16 2.97 -22.24
CA THR A 20 8.07 3.96 -21.69
C THR A 20 7.53 4.25 -20.29
N LEU A 21 8.09 3.62 -19.25
CA LEU A 21 7.86 4.03 -17.88
C LEU A 21 8.40 5.47 -17.84
N TYR A 22 7.49 6.43 -17.86
CA TYR A 22 7.88 7.81 -17.63
C TYR A 22 8.28 7.90 -16.17
N GLY A 23 9.51 8.37 -15.92
CA GLY A 23 9.94 8.56 -14.54
C GLY A 23 9.02 9.55 -13.82
N GLN A 24 8.71 9.31 -12.55
CA GLN A 24 7.75 10.15 -11.81
C GLN A 24 8.36 11.49 -11.39
N GLY A 25 9.68 11.55 -11.23
CA GLY A 25 10.42 12.78 -11.06
C GLY A 25 10.79 13.12 -9.62
N LEU A 26 11.52 14.23 -9.50
CA LEU A 26 12.01 14.81 -8.26
C LEU A 26 11.42 16.22 -8.11
N GLU A 27 10.76 16.50 -7.00
CA GLU A 27 10.39 17.87 -6.59
C GLU A 27 11.50 18.48 -5.73
N PHE A 28 11.82 19.73 -6.04
CA PHE A 28 12.81 20.53 -5.32
C PHE A 28 12.12 21.36 -4.24
N LYS A 29 12.49 21.09 -2.99
CA LYS A 29 12.12 21.93 -1.84
C LYS A 29 12.80 23.29 -2.01
N GLY A 30 11.99 24.30 -2.29
CA GLY A 30 12.42 25.65 -2.59
C GLY A 30 12.43 26.58 -1.38
N ASN A 31 12.25 27.88 -1.65
CA ASN A 31 12.33 28.95 -0.66
C ASN A 31 11.35 28.86 0.52
N ASP A 32 10.29 28.05 0.39
CA ASP A 32 9.33 27.77 1.46
C ASP A 32 9.93 26.93 2.60
N TYR A 33 11.15 26.42 2.42
CA TYR A 33 11.88 25.61 3.39
C TYR A 33 13.13 26.34 3.92
N PRO A 34 13.56 26.03 5.16
CA PRO A 34 14.88 26.43 5.67
C PRO A 34 16.00 26.04 4.70
N ILE A 35 17.07 26.84 4.64
CA ILE A 35 18.18 26.65 3.68
C ILE A 35 18.77 25.23 3.73
N ASP A 36 18.85 24.64 4.92
CA ASP A 36 19.41 23.30 5.12
C ASP A 36 18.47 22.18 4.69
N GLU A 37 17.18 22.47 4.51
CA GLU A 37 16.16 21.53 4.02
C GLU A 37 15.89 21.67 2.51
N ARG A 38 16.47 22.69 1.85
CA ARG A 38 16.33 22.88 0.40
C ARG A 38 17.00 21.75 -0.36
N THR A 39 16.38 21.33 -1.46
CA THR A 39 16.89 20.23 -2.27
C THR A 39 18.09 20.69 -3.10
N SER A 40 19.14 19.88 -3.12
CA SER A 40 20.31 20.05 -3.99
C SER A 40 20.56 18.73 -4.69
N TYR A 41 20.66 18.73 -6.02
CA TYR A 41 20.95 17.54 -6.81
C TYR A 41 22.21 17.75 -7.64
N ASN A 42 23.28 17.01 -7.33
CA ASN A 42 24.50 16.92 -8.12
C ASN A 42 24.39 15.75 -9.11
N VAL A 43 24.38 16.02 -10.42
CA VAL A 43 24.03 15.01 -11.44
C VAL A 43 25.09 13.91 -11.58
N PHE A 44 26.38 14.26 -11.51
CA PHE A 44 27.48 13.30 -11.70
C PHE A 44 28.30 13.05 -10.44
N ASN A 45 27.93 13.68 -9.32
CA ASN A 45 28.65 13.61 -8.06
C ASN A 45 30.17 13.85 -8.25
N ASP A 46 31.01 12.87 -7.90
CA ASP A 46 32.47 12.92 -8.08
C ASP A 46 32.95 12.25 -9.38
N THR A 47 32.04 11.90 -10.31
CA THR A 47 32.38 11.23 -11.57
C THR A 47 32.60 12.26 -12.68
N PRO A 48 33.83 12.55 -13.10
CA PRO A 48 34.08 13.52 -14.17
C PRO A 48 33.65 12.94 -15.52
N ILE A 49 32.67 13.58 -16.18
CA ILE A 49 32.20 13.22 -17.52
C ILE A 49 32.58 14.32 -18.50
N GLN A 50 33.47 14.02 -19.44
CA GLN A 50 33.91 14.97 -20.45
C GLN A 50 33.05 14.86 -21.72
N PHE A 51 32.60 16.00 -22.23
CA PHE A 51 31.90 16.15 -23.51
C PHE A 51 32.77 16.89 -24.52
N SER A 52 32.58 16.57 -25.80
CA SER A 52 33.29 17.18 -26.93
C SER A 52 32.32 17.61 -28.01
N ASP A 53 32.63 18.72 -28.70
CA ASP A 53 31.86 19.28 -29.81
C ASP A 53 30.49 19.86 -29.40
N LYS A 54 29.70 19.10 -28.65
CA LYS A 54 28.40 19.51 -28.10
C LYS A 54 28.24 19.03 -26.66
N PHE A 55 27.38 19.72 -25.92
CA PHE A 55 26.94 19.31 -24.60
C PHE A 55 25.49 19.75 -24.41
N ASN A 56 24.59 18.80 -24.17
CA ASN A 56 23.16 19.06 -24.06
C ASN A 56 22.62 18.53 -22.74
N ILE A 57 21.79 19.34 -22.09
CA ILE A 57 20.97 18.96 -20.93
C ILE A 57 19.51 19.09 -21.36
N SER A 58 18.72 18.04 -21.22
CA SER A 58 17.28 18.03 -21.55
C SER A 58 16.50 17.42 -20.40
N PHE A 59 15.39 18.03 -20.01
CA PHE A 59 14.51 17.51 -18.97
C PHE A 59 13.09 18.04 -19.13
N GLU A 60 12.11 17.32 -18.59
CA GLU A 60 10.78 17.86 -18.39
C GLU A 60 10.71 18.58 -17.04
N MET A 61 10.04 19.72 -17.01
CA MET A 61 9.88 20.52 -15.81
C MET A 61 8.41 20.82 -15.51
N SER A 62 8.07 20.90 -14.22
CA SER A 62 6.76 21.28 -13.71
C SER A 62 6.88 22.43 -12.71
N LEU A 63 5.90 23.34 -12.75
CA LEU A 63 5.77 24.52 -11.87
C LEU A 63 4.45 24.49 -11.09
N THR A 64 4.16 23.38 -10.41
CA THR A 64 2.91 23.18 -9.64
C THR A 64 2.56 24.35 -8.71
N ARG A 65 3.56 25.02 -8.14
CA ARG A 65 3.39 26.24 -7.33
C ARG A 65 4.42 27.29 -7.74
N PRO A 66 4.06 28.26 -8.60
CA PRO A 66 4.99 29.28 -9.08
C PRO A 66 5.62 30.06 -7.93
N SER A 67 6.92 29.87 -7.70
CA SER A 67 7.66 30.64 -6.70
C SER A 67 8.04 32.03 -7.21
N ARG A 68 8.33 32.96 -6.29
CA ARG A 68 8.74 34.33 -6.65
C ARG A 68 10.06 34.40 -7.43
N LEU A 69 11.10 33.70 -6.99
CA LEU A 69 12.45 33.79 -7.55
C LEU A 69 13.29 32.57 -7.14
N GLY A 70 14.24 32.16 -7.97
CA GLY A 70 15.35 31.30 -7.55
C GLY A 70 16.14 30.75 -8.74
N TYR A 71 17.08 29.84 -8.45
CA TYR A 71 17.91 29.17 -9.44
C TYR A 71 17.48 27.71 -9.63
N ILE A 72 17.34 27.30 -10.89
CA ILE A 72 16.90 25.95 -11.29
C ILE A 72 18.11 25.04 -11.45
N VAL A 73 19.07 25.45 -12.29
CA VAL A 73 20.27 24.68 -12.58
C VAL A 73 21.49 25.60 -12.68
N ARG A 74 22.62 25.12 -12.16
CA ARG A 74 23.93 25.76 -12.23
C ARG A 74 24.93 24.78 -12.84
N ILE A 75 25.70 25.26 -13.81
CA ILE A 75 26.62 24.46 -14.64
C ILE A 75 28.00 25.12 -14.54
N LYS A 76 28.95 24.44 -13.93
CA LYS A 76 30.32 24.94 -13.76
C LYS A 76 31.27 24.31 -14.77
N ASN A 77 32.27 25.07 -15.17
CA ASN A 77 33.41 24.59 -15.93
C ASN A 77 34.67 24.60 -15.05
N GLU A 78 35.66 23.79 -15.42
CA GLU A 78 37.00 23.67 -14.81
C GLU A 78 37.70 25.05 -14.67
N ASN A 79 37.40 25.99 -15.58
CA ASN A 79 37.96 27.34 -15.59
C ASN A 79 37.16 28.38 -14.77
N ASN A 80 36.31 27.95 -13.82
CA ASN A 80 35.40 28.82 -13.04
C ASN A 80 34.40 29.65 -13.87
N LYS A 81 34.19 29.30 -15.16
CA LYS A 81 33.08 29.87 -15.94
C LYS A 81 31.80 29.14 -15.56
N ILE A 82 30.77 29.89 -15.14
CA ILE A 82 29.55 29.32 -14.58
C ILE A 82 28.35 29.89 -15.31
N TYR A 83 27.46 29.00 -15.74
CA TYR A 83 26.16 29.34 -16.29
C TYR A 83 25.06 28.90 -15.33
N ASN A 84 24.05 29.73 -15.13
CA ASN A 84 22.87 29.34 -14.35
C ASN A 84 21.57 29.72 -15.04
N LEU A 85 20.58 28.84 -14.92
CA LEU A 85 19.19 29.12 -15.29
C LEU A 85 18.45 29.57 -14.04
N SER A 86 18.10 30.85 -13.97
CA SER A 86 17.24 31.40 -12.94
C SER A 86 15.81 31.56 -13.42
N TYR A 87 14.90 31.60 -12.46
CA TYR A 87 13.46 31.74 -12.67
C TYR A 87 12.92 32.78 -11.72
N TYR A 88 12.03 33.65 -12.21
CA TYR A 88 11.21 34.49 -11.35
C TYR A 88 9.79 34.61 -11.89
N ASN A 89 8.85 34.89 -11.00
CA ASN A 89 7.44 35.03 -11.30
C ASN A 89 6.92 36.36 -10.76
N ASP A 90 6.28 37.15 -11.62
CA ASP A 90 5.64 38.43 -11.25
C ASP A 90 4.13 38.31 -11.05
N GLY A 91 3.60 37.09 -11.03
CA GLY A 91 2.19 36.72 -10.98
C GLY A 91 1.66 36.31 -12.36
N ILE A 92 1.80 37.20 -13.34
CA ILE A 92 1.26 36.98 -14.69
C ILE A 92 2.23 36.17 -15.54
N PHE A 93 3.52 36.48 -15.42
CA PHE A 93 4.56 35.90 -16.25
C PHE A 93 5.60 35.13 -15.43
N SER A 94 5.97 34.01 -16.01
CA SER A 94 7.12 33.19 -15.64
C SER A 94 8.28 33.55 -16.55
N VAL A 95 9.38 34.01 -15.96
CA VAL A 95 10.55 34.46 -16.71
C VAL A 95 11.75 33.60 -16.35
N PHE A 96 12.32 32.96 -17.36
CA PHE A 96 13.54 32.18 -17.26
C PHE A 96 14.71 32.98 -17.80
N LYS A 97 15.77 33.08 -17.02
CA LYS A 97 16.98 33.78 -17.41
C LYS A 97 18.17 32.85 -17.37
N LEU A 98 18.83 32.66 -18.50
CA LEU A 98 20.11 31.95 -18.56
C LEU A 98 21.23 32.99 -18.50
N ASN A 99 22.06 32.89 -17.49
CA ASN A 99 23.04 33.93 -17.12
C ASN A 99 24.46 33.37 -17.17
N GLU A 100 25.42 34.23 -17.51
CA GLU A 100 26.80 34.02 -17.08
C GLU A 100 26.95 34.62 -15.68
N GLU A 101 27.27 33.78 -14.70
CA GLU A 101 27.21 34.13 -13.29
C GLU A 101 28.14 35.31 -12.96
N GLY A 102 27.58 36.32 -12.27
CA GLY A 102 28.32 37.52 -11.88
C GLY A 102 28.62 38.51 -13.01
N LYS A 103 28.21 38.24 -14.26
CA LYS A 103 28.47 39.13 -15.41
C LYS A 103 27.20 39.71 -16.02
N ASN A 104 26.41 38.89 -16.71
CA ASN A 104 25.25 39.36 -17.47
C ASN A 104 24.19 38.25 -17.65
N SER A 105 22.98 38.69 -18.03
CA SER A 105 21.90 37.79 -18.45
C SER A 105 21.98 37.61 -19.96
N LEU A 106 22.19 36.38 -20.41
CA LEU A 106 22.42 36.06 -21.82
C LEU A 106 21.09 35.87 -22.57
N ILE A 107 20.14 35.19 -21.95
CA ILE A 107 18.81 34.91 -22.50
C ILE A 107 17.75 35.25 -21.46
N ALA A 108 16.66 35.87 -21.88
CA ALA A 108 15.44 36.02 -21.09
C ALA A 108 14.24 35.47 -21.88
N ALA A 109 13.68 34.36 -21.42
CA ALA A 109 12.51 33.73 -22.00
C ALA A 109 11.29 33.99 -21.11
N LYS A 110 10.22 34.55 -21.68
CA LYS A 110 9.03 34.99 -20.94
C LYS A 110 7.80 34.24 -21.43
N PHE A 111 7.05 33.67 -20.49
CA PHE A 111 5.83 32.91 -20.76
C PHE A 111 4.71 33.35 -19.81
N GLU A 112 3.46 33.27 -20.24
CA GLU A 112 2.34 33.40 -19.31
C GLU A 112 2.36 32.22 -18.33
N THR A 113 2.29 32.51 -17.03
CA THR A 113 2.37 31.49 -15.97
C THR A 113 1.29 30.43 -16.13
N LYS A 114 0.07 30.85 -16.50
CA LYS A 114 -1.07 29.95 -16.70
C LYS A 114 -0.78 28.89 -17.77
N ASP A 115 -0.05 29.23 -18.83
CA ASP A 115 0.24 28.32 -19.94
C ASP A 115 1.26 27.25 -19.56
N LEU A 116 2.18 27.58 -18.65
CA LEU A 116 3.15 26.63 -18.11
C LEU A 116 2.49 25.69 -17.12
N VAL A 117 1.71 26.23 -16.18
CA VAL A 117 0.98 25.44 -15.18
C VAL A 117 -0.02 24.50 -15.86
N ALA A 118 -0.75 24.97 -16.89
CA ALA A 118 -1.68 24.15 -17.66
C ALA A 118 -0.99 23.03 -18.44
N SER A 119 0.27 23.20 -18.86
CA SER A 119 1.02 22.14 -19.53
C SER A 119 1.43 21.01 -18.58
N ARG A 120 1.41 21.27 -17.27
CA ARG A 120 1.89 20.43 -16.16
C ARG A 120 3.37 20.08 -16.26
N TRP A 121 3.77 19.39 -17.32
CA TRP A 121 5.15 19.09 -17.68
C TRP A 121 5.46 19.75 -19.02
N PHE A 122 6.59 20.46 -19.09
CA PHE A 122 7.07 21.02 -20.34
C PHE A 122 8.56 20.78 -20.51
N GLN A 123 8.97 20.59 -21.76
CA GLN A 123 10.35 20.34 -22.13
C GLN A 123 11.21 21.59 -21.96
N VAL A 124 12.37 21.41 -21.34
CA VAL A 124 13.44 22.40 -21.20
C VAL A 124 14.73 21.76 -21.70
N SER A 125 15.47 22.45 -22.56
CA SER A 125 16.81 22.01 -22.94
C SER A 125 17.80 23.16 -23.00
N ILE A 126 19.02 22.91 -22.54
CA ILE A 126 20.16 23.81 -22.61
C ILE A 126 21.20 23.11 -23.48
N LYS A 127 21.53 23.72 -24.62
CA LYS A 127 22.41 23.13 -25.63
C LYS A 127 23.62 24.03 -25.82
N PHE A 128 24.80 23.48 -25.65
CA PHE A 128 26.07 24.13 -25.92
C PHE A 128 26.68 23.49 -27.17
N ASP A 129 26.89 24.30 -28.21
CA ASP A 129 27.68 23.94 -29.38
C ASP A 129 29.07 24.54 -29.18
N LEU A 130 30.01 23.70 -28.75
CA LEU A 130 31.37 24.09 -28.38
C LEU A 130 32.21 24.45 -29.61
N GLN A 131 31.87 23.88 -30.78
CA GLN A 131 32.56 24.20 -32.03
C GLN A 131 32.11 25.55 -32.61
N LYS A 132 30.80 25.82 -32.57
CA LYS A 132 30.23 27.08 -33.09
C LYS A 132 30.20 28.21 -32.06
N ASP A 133 30.74 27.96 -30.86
CA ASP A 133 30.72 28.88 -29.73
C ASP A 133 29.33 29.50 -29.51
N SER A 134 28.33 28.62 -29.36
CA SER A 134 26.94 29.02 -29.24
C SER A 134 26.19 28.25 -28.19
N LEU A 135 25.18 28.91 -27.63
CA LEU A 135 24.31 28.39 -26.60
C LEU A 135 22.86 28.56 -27.05
N CYS A 136 22.04 27.54 -26.83
CA CYS A 136 20.61 27.59 -27.05
C CYS A 136 19.85 27.16 -25.80
N LEU A 137 18.94 28.00 -25.33
CA LEU A 137 17.89 27.61 -24.38
C LEU A 137 16.62 27.33 -25.17
N ALA A 138 16.06 26.13 -25.02
CA ALA A 138 14.74 25.80 -25.55
C ALA A 138 13.77 25.54 -24.39
N ILE A 139 12.60 26.18 -24.43
CA ILE A 139 11.51 25.94 -23.48
C ILE A 139 10.23 25.76 -24.30
N LYS A 140 9.53 24.64 -24.07
CA LYS A 140 8.44 24.16 -24.95
C LYS A 140 8.94 24.03 -26.39
N GLN A 141 8.39 24.82 -27.31
CA GLN A 141 8.76 24.84 -28.73
C GLN A 141 9.57 26.09 -29.10
N GLN A 142 9.86 26.98 -28.14
CA GLN A 142 10.60 28.22 -28.38
C GLN A 142 12.09 28.02 -28.13
N ASN A 143 12.92 28.52 -29.05
CA ASN A 143 14.37 28.46 -28.98
C ASN A 143 14.96 29.87 -28.88
N PHE A 144 15.95 30.05 -28.01
CA PHE A 144 16.65 31.31 -27.78
C PHE A 144 18.16 31.07 -27.90
N PHE A 145 18.85 31.87 -28.71
CA PHE A 145 20.25 31.64 -29.07
C PHE A 145 21.17 32.78 -28.63
N VAL A 146 22.40 32.44 -28.23
CA VAL A 146 23.49 33.37 -27.96
C VAL A 146 24.78 32.81 -28.56
N HIS A 147 25.65 33.71 -29.01
CA HIS A 147 26.94 33.40 -29.64
C HIS A 147 28.08 34.17 -28.95
N ASN A 148 29.33 33.86 -29.31
CA ASN A 148 30.53 34.55 -28.83
C ASN A 148 30.71 34.44 -27.32
N LEU A 149 30.60 33.21 -26.82
CA LEU A 149 30.67 32.88 -25.41
C LEU A 149 32.06 32.39 -25.00
N GLU A 150 33.04 32.28 -25.89
CA GLU A 150 34.37 31.76 -25.60
C GLU A 150 34.30 30.38 -24.89
N LEU A 151 33.44 29.49 -25.40
CA LEU A 151 33.27 28.14 -24.88
C LEU A 151 34.55 27.30 -25.11
N PRO A 152 34.90 26.39 -24.19
CA PRO A 152 36.04 25.50 -24.37
C PRO A 152 35.72 24.43 -25.42
N SER A 153 36.75 23.90 -26.10
CA SER A 153 36.57 22.82 -27.10
C SER A 153 36.18 21.46 -26.49
N LYS A 154 36.48 21.27 -25.21
CA LYS A 154 36.07 20.14 -24.37
C LYS A 154 35.60 20.67 -23.02
N TRP A 155 34.61 20.02 -22.43
CA TRP A 155 34.06 20.44 -21.15
C TRP A 155 33.73 19.24 -20.27
N THR A 156 34.20 19.27 -19.03
CA THR A 156 33.75 18.39 -17.95
C THR A 156 32.84 19.20 -17.01
N PRO A 157 31.52 19.22 -17.21
CA PRO A 157 30.62 20.09 -16.47
C PRO A 157 30.23 19.52 -15.10
N ASP A 158 30.31 20.35 -14.06
CA ASP A 158 29.64 20.08 -12.78
C ASP A 158 28.24 20.68 -12.80
N ILE A 159 27.21 19.84 -12.63
CA ILE A 159 25.81 20.22 -12.85
C ILE A 159 25.03 20.04 -11.55
N TYR A 160 24.48 21.14 -11.06
CA TYR A 160 23.68 21.18 -9.85
C TYR A 160 22.29 21.71 -10.14
N PHE A 161 21.25 20.94 -9.79
CA PHE A 161 19.88 21.44 -9.72
C PHE A 161 19.54 21.88 -8.28
N GLY A 162 18.75 22.94 -8.15
CA GLY A 162 18.36 23.50 -6.86
C GLY A 162 19.51 24.21 -6.15
N LYS A 163 19.63 23.99 -4.84
CA LYS A 163 20.63 24.66 -3.99
C LYS A 163 22.05 24.28 -4.44
N SER A 164 22.97 25.24 -4.53
CA SER A 164 24.38 25.00 -4.88
C SER A 164 25.31 26.02 -4.26
N ASP A 165 26.30 25.58 -3.46
CA ASP A 165 27.24 26.43 -2.71
C ASP A 165 26.53 27.58 -1.96
N TYR A 166 26.76 28.83 -2.37
CA TYR A 166 26.13 30.04 -1.83
C TYR A 166 24.81 30.41 -2.51
N MET A 167 24.43 29.75 -3.61
CA MET A 167 23.16 29.95 -4.30
C MET A 167 22.07 29.17 -3.58
N ILE A 168 21.48 29.85 -2.61
CA ILE A 168 20.47 29.28 -1.72
C ILE A 168 19.05 29.49 -2.23
N ASP A 169 18.78 30.51 -3.04
CA ASP A 169 17.43 30.80 -3.55
C ASP A 169 16.99 29.76 -4.58
N VAL A 170 16.00 28.95 -4.24
CA VAL A 170 15.54 27.82 -5.05
C VAL A 170 14.03 27.96 -5.24
N PRO A 171 13.51 27.99 -6.48
CA PRO A 171 12.08 27.95 -6.67
C PRO A 171 11.55 26.54 -6.38
N VAL A 172 10.26 26.41 -6.12
CA VAL A 172 9.58 25.12 -6.09
C VAL A 172 9.31 24.70 -7.53
N PHE A 173 9.98 23.64 -7.98
CA PHE A 173 9.79 23.04 -9.29
C PHE A 173 10.02 21.54 -9.18
N SER A 174 9.62 20.82 -10.22
CA SER A 174 9.94 19.40 -10.34
C SER A 174 10.58 19.12 -11.68
N ILE A 175 11.47 18.14 -11.75
CA ILE A 175 12.00 17.63 -13.01
C ILE A 175 11.81 16.13 -13.12
N ARG A 176 11.76 15.64 -14.36
CA ARG A 176 11.81 14.21 -14.68
C ARG A 176 12.48 13.99 -16.03
N GLN A 177 12.87 12.75 -16.31
CA GLN A 177 13.48 12.38 -17.59
C GLN A 177 14.67 13.27 -17.96
N LEU A 178 15.59 13.44 -17.01
CA LEU A 178 16.81 14.21 -17.24
C LEU A 178 17.74 13.40 -18.14
N VAL A 179 18.10 13.97 -19.28
CA VAL A 179 19.03 13.38 -20.24
C VAL A 179 20.18 14.34 -20.46
N ILE A 180 21.41 13.84 -20.30
CA ILE A 180 22.63 14.58 -20.59
C ILE A 180 23.40 13.86 -21.68
N PHE A 181 23.69 14.55 -22.78
CA PHE A 181 24.22 13.89 -23.97
C PHE A 181 25.03 14.80 -24.90
N ASP A 182 25.88 14.16 -25.69
CA ASP A 182 26.45 14.70 -26.92
C ASP A 182 26.17 13.73 -28.09
N ASP A 183 26.90 13.86 -29.20
CA ASP A 183 26.74 12.98 -30.36
C ASP A 183 27.31 11.55 -30.15
N LYS A 184 28.06 11.31 -29.06
CA LYS A 184 28.81 10.06 -28.77
C LYS A 184 28.28 9.32 -27.54
N GLN A 185 27.78 10.03 -26.53
CA GLN A 185 27.34 9.47 -25.25
C GLN A 185 26.05 10.10 -24.75
N GLN A 186 25.25 9.33 -24.02
CA GLN A 186 23.98 9.75 -23.44
C GLN A 186 23.79 9.10 -22.06
N TYR A 187 23.42 9.92 -21.07
CA TYR A 187 23.11 9.52 -19.70
C TYR A 187 21.66 9.88 -19.40
N ASN A 188 20.86 8.89 -19.03
CA ASN A 188 19.43 9.05 -18.78
C ASN A 188 19.14 8.84 -17.30
N PHE A 189 18.49 9.81 -16.67
CA PHE A 189 18.08 9.81 -15.27
C PHE A 189 16.56 9.95 -15.21
N PRO A 190 15.82 8.83 -15.05
CA PRO A 190 14.37 8.85 -14.93
C PRO A 190 13.89 9.64 -13.71
N LEU A 191 14.64 9.56 -12.60
CA LEU A 191 14.31 10.07 -11.27
C LEU A 191 13.11 9.31 -10.66
N ASP A 192 13.32 8.01 -10.47
CA ASP A 192 12.31 7.01 -10.05
C ASP A 192 12.60 6.38 -8.68
N GLU A 193 13.53 6.97 -7.93
CA GLU A 193 13.83 6.54 -6.57
C GLU A 193 12.64 6.82 -5.65
N SER A 194 12.32 5.91 -4.74
CA SER A 194 11.28 6.13 -3.72
C SER A 194 11.82 6.74 -2.43
N GLU A 195 13.10 6.52 -2.16
CA GLU A 195 13.78 6.90 -0.92
C GLU A 195 15.29 7.02 -1.16
N GLY A 196 16.03 7.55 -0.19
CA GLY A 196 17.47 7.71 -0.27
C GLY A 196 17.92 8.93 -1.07
N GLU A 197 19.24 9.07 -1.18
CA GLU A 197 19.95 10.23 -1.73
C GLU A 197 20.74 9.92 -3.01
N GLU A 198 20.79 8.65 -3.43
CA GLU A 198 21.50 8.23 -4.64
C GLU A 198 20.59 8.36 -5.86
N VAL A 199 21.15 8.82 -6.98
CA VAL A 199 20.41 8.94 -8.25
C VAL A 199 20.98 7.97 -9.28
N HIS A 200 20.09 7.10 -9.78
CA HIS A 200 20.38 6.03 -10.69
C HIS A 200 20.09 6.45 -12.13
N SER A 201 20.98 6.03 -13.02
CA SER A 201 20.71 6.00 -14.45
C SER A 201 19.66 4.94 -14.80
N ILE A 202 19.10 5.00 -16.01
CA ILE A 202 18.16 4.00 -16.51
C ILE A 202 18.76 2.57 -16.57
N GLU A 203 20.10 2.46 -16.64
CA GLU A 203 20.83 1.20 -16.54
C GLU A 203 21.02 0.69 -15.10
N GLY A 204 20.54 1.43 -14.10
CA GLY A 204 20.64 1.10 -12.68
C GLY A 204 22.00 1.43 -12.05
N LYS A 205 22.85 2.21 -12.73
CA LYS A 205 24.13 2.68 -12.16
C LYS A 205 23.95 4.00 -11.44
N VAL A 206 24.48 4.12 -10.22
CA VAL A 206 24.53 5.38 -9.47
C VAL A 206 25.53 6.35 -10.11
N PHE A 207 25.08 7.57 -10.39
CA PHE A 207 25.93 8.67 -10.83
C PHE A 207 25.74 9.92 -9.97
N GLY A 208 24.49 10.24 -9.63
CA GLY A 208 24.17 11.49 -8.96
C GLY A 208 23.89 11.32 -7.48
N GLN A 209 23.90 12.43 -6.76
CA GLN A 209 23.52 12.50 -5.36
C GLN A 209 22.57 13.69 -5.13
N VAL A 210 21.49 13.46 -4.39
CA VAL A 210 20.50 14.47 -4.03
C VAL A 210 20.37 14.57 -2.51
N SER A 211 20.43 15.79 -1.97
CA SER A 211 20.10 16.06 -0.57
C SER A 211 18.68 16.59 -0.44
N ASN A 212 18.00 16.22 0.65
CA ASN A 212 16.61 16.56 0.94
C ASN A 212 15.62 16.29 -0.21
N PRO A 213 15.66 15.12 -0.87
CA PRO A 213 14.78 14.85 -2.00
C PRO A 213 13.32 14.81 -1.60
N LYS A 214 12.45 15.18 -2.54
CA LYS A 214 11.03 14.81 -2.51
C LYS A 214 10.71 14.02 -3.78
N TRP A 215 10.78 12.72 -3.65
CA TRP A 215 10.54 11.76 -4.73
C TRP A 215 9.06 11.66 -5.08
N LEU A 216 8.70 12.01 -6.32
CA LEU A 216 7.29 12.06 -6.78
C LEU A 216 6.68 10.67 -7.02
N ILE A 217 7.52 9.63 -7.16
CA ILE A 217 7.05 8.24 -7.30
C ILE A 217 6.17 7.81 -6.12
N ASN A 218 6.43 8.35 -4.93
CA ASN A 218 5.64 8.06 -3.73
C ASN A 218 4.19 8.58 -3.84
N GLU A 219 3.95 9.70 -4.53
CA GLU A 219 2.60 10.23 -4.75
C GLU A 219 1.82 9.40 -5.79
N SER A 220 2.53 8.60 -6.61
CA SER A 220 1.94 7.68 -7.58
C SER A 220 1.68 6.28 -7.00
N TYR A 221 2.08 6.04 -5.74
CA TYR A 221 1.81 4.79 -5.03
C TYR A 221 0.91 5.00 -3.81
N ASN A 222 1.17 5.99 -2.97
CA ASN A 222 0.45 6.15 -1.71
C ASN A 222 -0.80 7.03 -1.86
N TRP A 223 -1.97 6.49 -1.55
CA TRP A 223 -3.22 7.25 -1.46
C TRP A 223 -3.13 8.27 -0.33
N ALA A 224 -3.24 9.55 -0.66
CA ALA A 224 -3.25 10.62 0.33
C ALA A 224 -4.69 11.04 0.64
N GLN A 225 -5.13 10.93 1.90
CA GLN A 225 -6.40 11.50 2.35
C GLN A 225 -6.31 13.03 2.33
N LYS A 226 -7.16 13.66 1.53
CA LYS A 226 -7.18 15.12 1.32
C LYS A 226 -8.23 15.82 2.14
N TYR A 227 -9.37 15.16 2.37
CA TYR A 227 -10.47 15.73 3.14
C TYR A 227 -11.31 14.64 3.80
N LYS A 228 -11.93 14.98 4.94
CA LYS A 228 -12.93 14.13 5.61
C LYS A 228 -14.09 15.00 6.07
N PHE A 229 -15.30 14.61 5.71
CA PHE A 229 -16.53 15.22 6.15
C PHE A 229 -17.36 14.20 6.95
N THR A 230 -18.07 14.68 7.96
CA THR A 230 -18.99 13.88 8.78
C THR A 230 -20.31 14.62 8.90
N SER A 231 -21.41 13.91 8.67
CA SER A 231 -22.78 14.42 8.73
C SER A 231 -23.60 13.59 9.69
N SER A 232 -24.40 14.26 10.53
CA SER A 232 -25.39 13.63 11.42
C SER A 232 -26.62 13.09 10.69
N SER A 233 -26.71 13.31 9.38
CA SER A 233 -27.71 12.72 8.48
C SER A 233 -27.03 12.14 7.24
N VAL A 234 -27.74 11.31 6.49
CA VAL A 234 -27.24 10.75 5.25
C VAL A 234 -26.87 11.89 4.29
N ALA A 235 -25.61 11.88 3.86
CA ALA A 235 -25.11 12.79 2.85
C ALA A 235 -25.06 12.08 1.48
N GLY A 236 -24.89 12.85 0.42
CA GLY A 236 -24.43 12.35 -0.87
C GLY A 236 -23.23 13.17 -1.35
N TYR A 237 -22.56 12.68 -2.38
CA TYR A 237 -21.44 13.38 -2.99
C TYR A 237 -21.45 13.22 -4.51
N ASN A 238 -20.93 14.22 -5.22
CA ASN A 238 -20.70 14.17 -6.66
C ASN A 238 -19.38 14.86 -7.03
N PHE A 239 -18.74 14.38 -8.10
CA PHE A 239 -17.54 14.98 -8.66
C PHE A 239 -17.87 15.83 -9.88
N ASP A 240 -17.48 17.10 -9.85
CA ASP A 240 -17.49 18.01 -10.99
C ASP A 240 -16.11 18.00 -11.64
N ASP A 241 -16.02 17.33 -12.79
CA ASP A 241 -14.84 17.20 -13.63
C ASP A 241 -14.50 18.48 -14.43
N LEU A 242 -15.42 19.45 -14.54
CA LEU A 242 -15.11 20.75 -15.14
C LEU A 242 -14.41 21.68 -14.18
N THR A 243 -14.75 21.65 -12.90
CA THR A 243 -14.19 22.60 -11.93
C THR A 243 -13.28 21.95 -10.90
N ASP A 244 -13.09 20.63 -11.00
CA ASP A 244 -12.38 19.80 -10.02
C ASP A 244 -12.90 20.03 -8.60
N ASN A 245 -14.22 20.09 -8.46
CA ASN A 245 -14.89 20.23 -7.18
C ASN A 245 -15.54 18.90 -6.79
N ILE A 246 -15.54 18.60 -5.50
CA ILE A 246 -16.45 17.61 -4.93
C ILE A 246 -17.56 18.37 -4.23
N TYR A 247 -18.79 18.14 -4.68
CA TYR A 247 -20.00 18.58 -3.99
C TYR A 247 -20.39 17.52 -2.98
N ILE A 248 -20.54 17.91 -1.71
CA ILE A 248 -21.08 17.06 -0.65
C ILE A 248 -22.35 17.76 -0.16
N PHE A 249 -23.47 17.05 -0.13
CA PHE A 249 -24.74 17.62 0.29
C PHE A 249 -25.42 16.71 1.31
N ASN A 250 -26.26 17.30 2.15
CA ASN A 250 -27.18 16.59 3.01
C ASN A 250 -28.55 17.29 2.96
N LYS A 251 -29.37 17.13 4.01
CA LYS A 251 -30.73 17.67 4.04
C LYS A 251 -30.81 19.19 3.89
N ASP A 252 -29.83 19.96 4.36
CA ASP A 252 -29.93 21.43 4.39
C ASP A 252 -28.61 22.16 4.14
N THR A 253 -27.55 21.41 3.82
CA THR A 253 -26.20 21.94 3.65
C THR A 253 -25.59 21.45 2.34
N LEU A 254 -24.89 22.35 1.65
CA LEU A 254 -24.01 22.06 0.51
C LEU A 254 -22.59 22.49 0.85
N ILE A 255 -21.66 21.56 0.71
CA ILE A 255 -20.22 21.74 0.85
C ILE A 255 -19.59 21.58 -0.51
N THR A 256 -18.75 22.54 -0.88
CA THR A 256 -17.91 22.48 -2.08
C THR A 256 -16.47 22.36 -1.64
N TYR A 257 -15.81 21.28 -2.03
CA TYR A 257 -14.39 21.06 -1.79
C TYR A 257 -13.63 21.17 -3.11
N ASN A 258 -12.75 22.16 -3.24
CA ASN A 258 -11.93 22.32 -4.43
C ASN A 258 -10.67 21.45 -4.36
N LEU A 259 -10.51 20.54 -5.32
CA LEU A 259 -9.41 19.57 -5.32
C LEU A 259 -8.04 20.20 -5.67
N TYR A 260 -8.03 21.38 -6.27
CA TYR A 260 -6.80 22.10 -6.60
C TYR A 260 -6.30 22.94 -5.42
N SER A 261 -7.13 23.86 -4.90
CA SER A 261 -6.74 24.77 -3.82
C SER A 261 -6.84 24.15 -2.43
N GLY A 262 -7.68 23.13 -2.27
CA GLY A 262 -8.03 22.56 -0.97
C GLY A 262 -9.05 23.41 -0.20
N ASP A 263 -9.60 24.46 -0.81
CA ASP A 263 -10.60 25.32 -0.17
C ASP A 263 -11.91 24.56 0.04
N VAL A 264 -12.53 24.82 1.19
CA VAL A 264 -13.83 24.27 1.57
C VAL A 264 -14.81 25.41 1.76
N ILE A 265 -15.89 25.41 1.00
CA ILE A 265 -16.98 26.37 1.14
C ILE A 265 -18.21 25.61 1.64
N CYS A 266 -18.74 26.02 2.79
CA CYS A 266 -19.96 25.48 3.37
C CYS A 266 -21.10 26.49 3.24
N ASN A 267 -22.23 26.06 2.66
CA ASN A 267 -23.41 26.89 2.47
C ASN A 267 -24.66 26.19 3.01
N SER A 268 -25.49 26.93 3.75
CA SER A 268 -26.86 26.50 4.02
C SER A 268 -27.71 26.61 2.75
N LEU A 269 -28.66 25.70 2.60
CA LEU A 269 -29.59 25.64 1.48
C LEU A 269 -30.84 26.50 1.77
N ALA A 270 -31.43 27.07 0.72
CA ALA A 270 -32.60 27.94 0.80
C ALA A 270 -33.84 27.21 1.35
N ASN A 271 -33.93 25.91 1.11
CA ASN A 271 -34.94 25.00 1.62
C ASN A 271 -34.30 23.63 1.93
N LYS A 272 -35.00 22.80 2.70
CA LYS A 272 -34.56 21.44 3.00
C LYS A 272 -34.79 20.52 1.80
N CYS A 273 -33.92 19.52 1.64
CA CYS A 273 -34.08 18.48 0.64
C CYS A 273 -35.46 17.82 0.81
N PRO A 274 -36.29 17.79 -0.25
CA PRO A 274 -37.63 17.23 -0.19
C PRO A 274 -37.64 15.69 -0.26
N ILE A 275 -36.49 15.06 -0.52
CA ILE A 275 -36.30 13.61 -0.50
C ILE A 275 -35.76 13.19 0.86
N ASP A 276 -36.28 12.07 1.37
CA ASP A 276 -35.67 11.35 2.48
C ASP A 276 -34.42 10.61 1.96
N ILE A 277 -33.27 11.29 1.97
CA ILE A 277 -32.01 10.76 1.42
C ILE A 277 -31.66 9.44 2.14
N PHE A 278 -31.63 8.32 1.41
CA PHE A 278 -31.41 6.98 1.97
C PHE A 278 -30.06 6.40 1.55
N LEU A 279 -29.72 6.45 0.26
CA LEU A 279 -28.43 6.03 -0.28
C LEU A 279 -27.51 7.20 -0.61
N GLY A 280 -28.05 8.43 -0.72
CA GLY A 280 -27.28 9.58 -1.21
C GLY A 280 -26.88 9.42 -2.67
N THR A 281 -27.71 8.74 -3.47
CA THR A 281 -27.53 8.55 -4.91
C THR A 281 -27.85 9.83 -5.66
N ASN A 282 -26.98 10.16 -6.61
CA ASN A 282 -27.02 11.44 -7.29
C ASN A 282 -26.25 11.40 -8.60
N PHE A 283 -26.46 12.42 -9.43
CA PHE A 283 -25.63 12.75 -10.58
C PHE A 283 -25.68 14.26 -10.83
N TRP A 284 -24.63 14.80 -11.46
CA TRP A 284 -24.56 16.21 -11.80
C TRP A 284 -24.78 16.43 -13.29
N ASN A 285 -25.68 17.35 -13.63
CA ASN A 285 -25.85 17.83 -15.00
C ASN A 285 -25.13 19.18 -15.13
N SER A 286 -24.06 19.19 -15.93
CA SER A 286 -23.23 20.37 -16.13
C SER A 286 -23.93 21.49 -16.91
N GLY A 287 -24.75 21.16 -17.91
CA GLY A 287 -25.44 22.17 -18.73
C GLY A 287 -26.44 23.00 -17.94
N ALA A 288 -27.19 22.36 -17.04
CA ALA A 288 -28.16 23.01 -16.17
C ALA A 288 -27.54 23.55 -14.86
N ASN A 289 -26.31 23.15 -14.53
CA ASN A 289 -25.66 23.41 -13.25
C ASN A 289 -26.51 22.97 -12.04
N LYS A 290 -27.10 21.77 -12.16
CA LYS A 290 -27.99 21.17 -11.18
C LYS A 290 -27.48 19.81 -10.74
N LEU A 291 -27.52 19.57 -9.43
CA LEU A 291 -27.26 18.28 -8.85
C LEU A 291 -28.58 17.53 -8.67
N TYR A 292 -28.74 16.40 -9.36
CA TYR A 292 -29.89 15.53 -9.23
C TYR A 292 -29.63 14.53 -8.12
N VAL A 293 -30.55 14.45 -7.16
CA VAL A 293 -30.58 13.43 -6.12
C VAL A 293 -31.76 12.54 -6.38
N TYR A 294 -31.56 11.23 -6.28
CA TYR A 294 -32.60 10.27 -6.54
C TYR A 294 -32.56 9.10 -5.57
N GLU A 295 -33.73 8.55 -5.29
CA GLU A 295 -33.93 7.22 -4.72
C GLU A 295 -34.79 6.44 -5.71
N VAL A 296 -34.32 5.29 -6.17
CA VAL A 296 -34.99 4.58 -7.26
C VAL A 296 -36.32 3.95 -6.82
N HIS A 297 -36.48 3.70 -5.53
CA HIS A 297 -37.70 3.17 -4.95
C HIS A 297 -37.92 3.74 -3.55
N VAL A 298 -39.16 4.14 -3.24
CA VAL A 298 -39.61 4.57 -1.92
C VAL A 298 -40.95 3.89 -1.61
N ASP A 299 -41.02 3.21 -0.45
CA ASP A 299 -42.20 2.42 -0.04
C ASP A 299 -43.45 3.29 0.16
N ASP A 300 -43.27 4.54 0.59
CA ASP A 300 -44.35 5.48 0.83
C ASP A 300 -44.86 6.09 -0.48
N ALA A 301 -46.06 5.68 -0.90
CA ALA A 301 -46.67 6.15 -2.13
C ALA A 301 -46.79 7.69 -2.18
N GLY A 302 -46.31 8.28 -3.28
CA GLY A 302 -46.40 9.71 -3.54
C GLY A 302 -45.27 10.57 -2.96
N LYS A 303 -44.30 9.97 -2.26
CA LYS A 303 -43.08 10.70 -1.88
C LYS A 303 -42.19 11.02 -3.10
N PRO A 304 -41.46 12.15 -3.08
CA PRO A 304 -40.48 12.46 -4.11
C PRO A 304 -39.38 11.39 -4.21
N THR A 305 -39.10 10.96 -5.43
CA THR A 305 -38.02 10.02 -5.77
C THR A 305 -36.87 10.72 -6.46
N VAL A 306 -37.10 11.88 -7.09
CA VAL A 306 -36.04 12.70 -7.72
C VAL A 306 -36.24 14.18 -7.40
N ALA A 307 -35.16 14.85 -7.04
CA ALA A 307 -35.10 16.28 -6.79
C ALA A 307 -33.79 16.87 -7.30
N THR A 308 -33.82 18.13 -7.69
CA THR A 308 -32.62 18.86 -8.15
C THR A 308 -32.26 19.95 -7.17
N LEU A 309 -30.97 20.07 -6.86
CA LEU A 309 -30.38 21.23 -6.21
C LEU A 309 -29.76 22.14 -7.27
N ASP A 310 -30.27 23.36 -7.39
CA ASP A 310 -29.61 24.40 -8.17
C ASP A 310 -28.39 24.92 -7.42
N LEU A 311 -27.19 24.76 -7.99
CA LEU A 311 -25.94 25.10 -7.29
C LEU A 311 -25.71 26.62 -7.16
N ARG A 312 -26.43 27.46 -7.93
CA ARG A 312 -26.36 28.93 -7.82
C ARG A 312 -27.38 29.46 -6.82
N ALA A 313 -28.64 29.06 -6.98
CA ALA A 313 -29.73 29.47 -6.09
C ALA A 313 -29.67 28.77 -4.72
N LYS A 314 -28.98 27.62 -4.65
CA LYS A 314 -28.87 26.75 -3.46
C LYS A 314 -30.25 26.28 -2.99
N GLU A 315 -31.13 26.00 -3.95
CA GLU A 315 -32.53 25.65 -3.73
C GLU A 315 -32.85 24.29 -4.33
N TRP A 316 -33.59 23.47 -3.57
CA TRP A 316 -34.15 22.20 -4.02
C TRP A 316 -35.47 22.36 -4.74
N THR A 317 -35.68 21.56 -5.77
CA THR A 317 -36.95 21.42 -6.48
C THR A 317 -37.27 19.94 -6.67
N VAL A 318 -38.51 19.52 -6.35
CA VAL A 318 -38.98 18.17 -6.66
C VAL A 318 -39.16 18.04 -8.17
N VAL A 319 -38.67 16.92 -8.72
CA VAL A 319 -38.67 16.66 -10.16
C VAL A 319 -39.49 15.42 -10.51
N SER A 320 -39.50 14.41 -9.65
CA SER A 320 -40.26 13.18 -9.87
C SER A 320 -40.67 12.48 -8.59
N ASN A 321 -41.75 11.72 -8.68
CA ASN A 321 -42.24 10.80 -7.66
C ASN A 321 -42.37 9.37 -8.24
N GLU A 322 -41.82 9.11 -9.43
CA GLU A 322 -41.92 7.78 -10.08
C GLU A 322 -40.94 6.79 -9.42
N ASN A 323 -41.46 5.59 -9.11
CA ASN A 323 -40.69 4.48 -8.56
C ASN A 323 -40.30 3.49 -9.67
N LEU A 324 -39.09 2.94 -9.58
CA LEU A 324 -38.76 1.66 -10.19
C LEU A 324 -39.42 0.52 -9.39
N PRO A 325 -39.50 -0.71 -9.94
CA PRO A 325 -40.19 -1.82 -9.27
C PRO A 325 -39.64 -2.20 -7.89
N MET A 326 -38.34 -1.97 -7.65
CA MET A 326 -37.65 -2.30 -6.40
C MET A 326 -36.43 -1.39 -6.20
N GLN A 327 -35.90 -1.38 -4.97
CA GLN A 327 -34.64 -0.69 -4.69
C GLN A 327 -33.46 -1.37 -5.41
N LEU A 328 -32.43 -0.58 -5.78
CA LEU A 328 -31.25 -1.09 -6.48
C LEU A 328 -29.96 -0.74 -5.73
N HIS A 329 -29.71 -1.37 -4.58
CA HIS A 329 -28.45 -1.21 -3.85
C HIS A 329 -27.25 -1.57 -4.73
N HIS A 330 -26.20 -0.74 -4.68
CA HIS A 330 -24.97 -0.91 -5.45
C HIS A 330 -25.15 -1.12 -6.96
N HIS A 331 -26.17 -0.50 -7.58
CA HIS A 331 -26.22 -0.37 -9.03
C HIS A 331 -25.01 0.45 -9.53
N SER A 332 -24.45 0.07 -10.67
CA SER A 332 -23.38 0.82 -11.32
C SER A 332 -23.92 2.08 -11.97
N VAL A 333 -23.05 3.07 -12.21
CA VAL A 333 -23.43 4.32 -12.89
C VAL A 333 -22.43 4.65 -13.99
N ALA A 334 -22.89 5.34 -15.02
CA ALA A 334 -22.03 5.93 -16.04
C ALA A 334 -22.67 7.20 -16.59
N TYR A 335 -21.83 8.14 -17.00
CA TYR A 335 -22.25 9.41 -17.57
C TYR A 335 -21.66 9.58 -18.96
N ASP A 336 -22.54 9.72 -19.94
CA ASP A 336 -22.17 10.27 -21.24
C ASP A 336 -22.41 11.78 -21.21
N ARG A 337 -21.31 12.50 -21.09
CA ARG A 337 -21.29 13.95 -21.00
C ARG A 337 -21.73 14.65 -22.28
N GLU A 338 -21.38 14.13 -23.46
CA GLU A 338 -21.60 14.83 -24.72
C GLU A 338 -23.09 14.92 -25.08
N ASN A 339 -23.85 13.89 -24.72
CA ASN A 339 -25.29 13.84 -24.94
C ASN A 339 -26.10 14.00 -23.65
N GLU A 340 -25.42 14.33 -22.54
CA GLU A 340 -25.99 14.43 -21.19
C GLU A 340 -26.86 13.21 -20.81
N ARG A 341 -26.34 11.99 -20.93
CA ARG A 341 -27.09 10.76 -20.61
C ARG A 341 -26.53 10.10 -19.35
N HIS A 342 -27.38 9.89 -18.34
CA HIS A 342 -27.02 9.16 -17.13
C HIS A 342 -27.60 7.76 -17.16
N PHE A 343 -26.74 6.78 -16.99
CA PHE A 343 -27.10 5.37 -17.00
C PHE A 343 -26.93 4.76 -15.62
N ILE A 344 -27.84 3.86 -15.25
CA ILE A 344 -27.67 2.96 -14.12
C ILE A 344 -27.86 1.51 -14.56
N PHE A 345 -27.09 0.58 -13.99
CA PHE A 345 -27.15 -0.84 -14.33
C PHE A 345 -27.14 -1.73 -13.10
N GLY A 346 -27.98 -2.76 -13.13
CA GLY A 346 -28.03 -3.80 -12.11
C GLY A 346 -28.47 -3.29 -10.75
N GLY A 347 -27.95 -3.89 -9.69
CA GLY A 347 -28.28 -3.57 -8.30
C GLY A 347 -29.11 -4.66 -7.62
N PHE A 348 -29.37 -4.47 -6.33
CA PHE A 348 -30.03 -5.45 -5.48
C PHE A 348 -31.15 -4.82 -4.63
N GLY A 349 -32.30 -5.47 -4.55
CA GLY A 349 -33.39 -5.08 -3.65
C GLY A 349 -34.48 -6.12 -3.65
N ASP A 350 -35.34 -6.11 -2.63
CA ASP A 350 -36.45 -7.06 -2.46
C ASP A 350 -36.07 -8.52 -2.72
N ILE A 351 -34.91 -8.96 -2.24
CA ILE A 351 -34.32 -10.29 -2.44
C ILE A 351 -33.99 -10.67 -3.91
N TYR A 352 -33.99 -9.72 -4.84
CA TYR A 352 -33.60 -9.91 -6.24
C TYR A 352 -32.40 -9.06 -6.66
N TYR A 353 -31.57 -9.64 -7.52
CA TYR A 353 -30.56 -8.97 -8.31
C TYR A 353 -31.20 -8.50 -9.63
N SER A 354 -30.85 -7.30 -10.06
CA SER A 354 -31.27 -6.74 -11.35
C SER A 354 -30.19 -6.95 -12.42
N LYS A 355 -30.63 -7.05 -13.68
CA LYS A 355 -29.79 -6.96 -14.88
C LYS A 355 -30.21 -5.81 -15.80
N GLU A 356 -31.14 -4.98 -15.34
CA GLU A 356 -31.74 -3.94 -16.15
C GLU A 356 -30.78 -2.75 -16.30
N LEU A 357 -30.73 -2.20 -17.51
CA LEU A 357 -30.08 -0.93 -17.82
C LEU A 357 -31.16 0.14 -17.91
N TYR A 358 -30.97 1.24 -17.19
CA TYR A 358 -31.86 2.40 -17.26
C TYR A 358 -31.09 3.64 -17.71
N VAL A 359 -31.78 4.55 -18.39
CA VAL A 359 -31.29 5.88 -18.74
C VAL A 359 -32.24 6.95 -18.20
N TYR A 360 -31.69 8.01 -17.62
CA TYR A 360 -32.51 9.12 -17.13
C TYR A 360 -33.03 9.96 -18.30
N ASN A 361 -34.35 10.13 -18.37
CA ASN A 361 -35.04 10.93 -19.38
C ASN A 361 -35.45 12.28 -18.78
N TYR A 362 -34.73 13.34 -19.12
CA TYR A 362 -34.98 14.69 -18.62
C TYR A 362 -36.31 15.31 -19.03
N ASN A 363 -36.88 14.89 -20.18
CA ASN A 363 -38.16 15.43 -20.63
C ASN A 363 -39.33 14.84 -19.83
N LYS A 364 -39.19 13.58 -19.42
CA LYS A 364 -40.20 12.85 -18.66
C LYS A 364 -39.91 12.82 -17.15
N ASN A 365 -38.73 13.27 -16.73
CA ASN A 365 -38.25 13.25 -15.36
C ASN A 365 -38.30 11.86 -14.71
N ARG A 366 -37.82 10.83 -15.42
CA ARG A 366 -37.83 9.44 -14.93
C ARG A 366 -36.72 8.60 -15.52
N LEU A 367 -36.51 7.42 -14.96
CA LEU A 367 -35.62 6.38 -15.50
C LEU A 367 -36.40 5.51 -16.50
N ASP A 368 -36.04 5.55 -17.78
CA ASP A 368 -36.59 4.67 -18.82
C ASP A 368 -35.67 3.43 -18.97
N SER A 369 -36.25 2.23 -19.03
CA SER A 369 -35.51 0.98 -19.28
C SER A 369 -34.98 0.93 -20.72
N VAL A 370 -33.76 0.43 -20.88
CA VAL A 370 -33.08 0.22 -22.16
C VAL A 370 -33.10 -1.27 -22.49
N VAL A 371 -33.78 -1.63 -23.58
CA VAL A 371 -33.83 -3.03 -24.04
C VAL A 371 -32.51 -3.41 -24.69
N LEU A 372 -31.79 -4.32 -24.03
CA LEU A 372 -30.52 -4.88 -24.48
C LEU A 372 -30.73 -6.12 -25.36
N LYS A 373 -29.82 -6.34 -26.32
CA LYS A 373 -29.78 -7.51 -27.21
C LYS A 373 -28.37 -8.10 -27.23
N GLY A 374 -28.19 -9.30 -27.79
CA GLY A 374 -26.87 -9.95 -27.91
C GLY A 374 -26.56 -10.84 -26.72
N ASP A 375 -25.31 -10.79 -26.24
CA ASP A 375 -24.87 -11.60 -25.11
C ASP A 375 -25.62 -11.23 -23.83
N ARG A 376 -25.85 -12.23 -22.97
CA ARG A 376 -26.57 -12.04 -21.72
C ARG A 376 -25.61 -11.57 -20.63
N ILE A 377 -25.97 -10.47 -19.95
CA ILE A 377 -25.36 -10.09 -18.68
C ILE A 377 -26.23 -10.64 -17.55
N GLU A 378 -25.65 -11.46 -16.69
CA GLU A 378 -26.39 -12.03 -15.57
C GLU A 378 -26.76 -10.99 -14.49
N PRO A 379 -27.92 -11.13 -13.83
CA PRO A 379 -28.33 -10.27 -12.73
C PRO A 379 -27.25 -10.13 -11.66
N ARG A 380 -26.92 -8.89 -11.31
CA ARG A 380 -25.78 -8.59 -10.43
C ARG A 380 -25.87 -7.21 -9.78
N TYR A 381 -25.17 -7.08 -8.66
CA TYR A 381 -24.86 -5.82 -7.98
C TYR A 381 -23.35 -5.78 -7.69
N PHE A 382 -22.86 -4.64 -7.19
CA PHE A 382 -21.41 -4.38 -7.06
C PHE A 382 -20.63 -4.52 -8.36
N SER A 383 -21.25 -4.23 -9.51
CA SER A 383 -20.52 -4.11 -10.77
C SER A 383 -19.93 -2.71 -10.93
N SER A 384 -18.95 -2.58 -11.81
CA SER A 384 -18.40 -1.29 -12.24
C SER A 384 -18.89 -0.96 -13.63
N MET A 385 -19.28 0.29 -13.87
CA MET A 385 -19.67 0.75 -15.20
C MET A 385 -18.90 2.01 -15.60
N GLY A 386 -18.59 2.13 -16.88
CA GLY A 386 -17.93 3.31 -17.46
C GLY A 386 -18.40 3.55 -18.88
N TYR A 387 -18.41 4.81 -19.31
CA TYR A 387 -18.73 5.20 -20.67
C TYR A 387 -17.45 5.52 -21.44
N ARG A 388 -17.35 5.03 -22.67
CA ARG A 388 -16.29 5.41 -23.61
C ARG A 388 -16.91 6.14 -24.80
N LYS A 389 -16.46 7.38 -24.99
CA LYS A 389 -16.96 8.27 -26.06
C LYS A 389 -16.56 7.80 -27.46
N ASP A 390 -15.35 7.28 -27.61
CA ASP A 390 -14.74 7.03 -28.94
C ASP A 390 -15.51 5.99 -29.75
N ASP A 391 -16.22 5.08 -29.08
CA ASP A 391 -17.11 4.11 -29.69
C ASP A 391 -18.52 4.10 -29.10
N ASN A 392 -18.93 5.19 -28.44
CA ASN A 392 -20.26 5.40 -27.87
C ASN A 392 -20.78 4.15 -27.13
N SER A 393 -19.99 3.63 -26.18
CA SER A 393 -20.26 2.33 -25.55
C SER A 393 -20.15 2.39 -24.03
N LEU A 394 -20.98 1.60 -23.35
CA LEU A 394 -20.83 1.31 -21.92
C LEU A 394 -19.99 0.05 -21.73
N TYR A 395 -19.15 0.06 -20.71
CA TYR A 395 -18.38 -1.08 -20.27
C TYR A 395 -18.84 -1.48 -18.88
N ILE A 396 -19.17 -2.76 -18.68
CA ILE A 396 -19.66 -3.30 -17.41
C ILE A 396 -18.73 -4.43 -16.98
N TYR A 397 -18.09 -4.24 -15.82
CA TYR A 397 -17.11 -5.17 -15.27
C TYR A 397 -17.58 -5.76 -13.94
N GLY A 398 -17.47 -7.09 -13.86
CA GLY A 398 -17.57 -7.88 -12.65
C GLY A 398 -18.91 -7.78 -11.91
N GLY A 399 -18.86 -7.96 -10.59
CA GLY A 399 -20.01 -7.91 -9.69
C GLY A 399 -20.34 -9.26 -9.05
N MET A 400 -21.47 -9.33 -8.37
CA MET A 400 -21.93 -10.53 -7.67
C MET A 400 -23.43 -10.73 -7.88
N GLY A 401 -23.88 -11.97 -8.01
CA GLY A 401 -25.29 -12.30 -8.24
C GLY A 401 -25.45 -13.73 -8.70
N ASN A 402 -26.47 -14.01 -9.51
CA ASN A 402 -26.68 -15.34 -10.12
C ASN A 402 -27.61 -15.24 -11.33
N GLU A 403 -27.72 -16.34 -12.09
CA GLU A 403 -28.52 -16.39 -13.32
C GLU A 403 -30.03 -16.25 -13.10
N SER A 404 -30.55 -16.68 -11.95
CA SER A 404 -31.97 -16.58 -11.63
C SER A 404 -32.39 -15.16 -11.24
N GLY A 405 -31.44 -14.37 -10.75
CA GLY A 405 -31.72 -13.10 -10.09
C GLY A 405 -32.19 -13.24 -8.65
N GLU A 406 -32.44 -14.44 -8.11
CA GLU A 406 -32.99 -14.60 -6.77
C GLU A 406 -31.90 -14.79 -5.71
N GLN A 407 -31.90 -13.99 -4.65
CA GLN A 407 -30.92 -14.11 -3.55
C GLN A 407 -30.91 -15.51 -2.92
N ILE A 408 -32.07 -16.17 -2.84
CA ILE A 408 -32.26 -17.45 -2.17
C ILE A 408 -31.46 -18.60 -2.84
N VAL A 409 -31.14 -18.47 -4.12
CA VAL A 409 -30.35 -19.45 -4.88
C VAL A 409 -28.86 -19.43 -4.46
N GLY A 410 -28.42 -18.38 -3.76
CA GLY A 410 -27.02 -18.13 -3.46
C GLY A 410 -26.39 -17.21 -4.50
N ARG A 411 -25.07 -16.99 -4.41
CA ARG A 411 -24.38 -15.99 -5.23
C ARG A 411 -23.07 -16.53 -5.77
N GLN A 412 -22.71 -16.08 -6.95
CA GLN A 412 -21.39 -16.22 -7.56
C GLN A 412 -20.79 -14.84 -7.85
N TYR A 413 -19.47 -14.79 -7.95
CA TYR A 413 -18.74 -13.59 -8.33
C TYR A 413 -18.47 -13.65 -9.83
N PHE A 414 -18.70 -12.53 -10.50
CA PHE A 414 -18.42 -12.35 -11.91
C PHE A 414 -17.10 -11.59 -12.07
N TYR A 415 -16.24 -12.10 -12.95
CA TYR A 415 -14.97 -11.47 -13.34
C TYR A 415 -14.91 -11.33 -14.86
N ASP A 416 -16.04 -10.91 -15.45
CA ASP A 416 -16.26 -10.71 -16.86
C ASP A 416 -16.34 -9.22 -17.22
N LEU A 417 -16.03 -8.90 -18.47
CA LEU A 417 -16.22 -7.57 -19.03
C LEU A 417 -17.18 -7.66 -20.21
N HIS A 418 -18.20 -6.81 -20.18
CA HIS A 418 -19.16 -6.64 -21.26
C HIS A 418 -19.04 -5.25 -21.85
N LYS A 419 -19.21 -5.17 -23.17
CA LYS A 419 -19.40 -3.92 -23.91
C LYS A 419 -20.87 -3.83 -24.34
N VAL A 420 -21.48 -2.67 -24.13
CA VAL A 420 -22.82 -2.32 -24.63
C VAL A 420 -22.68 -1.19 -25.64
N ASP A 421 -22.87 -1.49 -26.92
CA ASP A 421 -22.88 -0.49 -27.99
C ASP A 421 -24.20 0.29 -27.93
N LEU A 422 -24.14 1.59 -27.61
CA LEU A 422 -25.33 2.42 -27.44
C LEU A 422 -25.95 2.88 -28.77
N ASN A 423 -25.33 2.59 -29.91
CA ASN A 423 -25.93 2.91 -31.22
C ASN A 423 -27.09 1.95 -31.55
N ASN A 424 -27.03 0.72 -31.04
CA ASN A 424 -28.01 -0.33 -31.32
C ASN A 424 -28.44 -1.15 -30.08
N ASN A 425 -27.93 -0.80 -28.90
CA ASN A 425 -28.13 -1.46 -27.61
C ASN A 425 -27.73 -2.95 -27.61
N THR A 426 -26.63 -3.28 -28.30
CA THR A 426 -26.13 -4.66 -28.39
C THR A 426 -25.00 -4.88 -27.39
N VAL A 427 -25.10 -5.99 -26.65
CA VAL A 427 -24.12 -6.46 -25.69
C VAL A 427 -23.19 -7.45 -26.37
N SER A 428 -21.89 -7.32 -26.09
CA SER A 428 -20.87 -8.31 -26.41
C SER A 428 -20.01 -8.58 -25.19
N LYS A 429 -19.90 -9.84 -24.77
CA LYS A 429 -18.95 -10.26 -23.74
C LYS A 429 -17.56 -10.27 -24.34
N LEU A 430 -16.64 -9.49 -23.76
CA LEU A 430 -15.28 -9.35 -24.25
C LEU A 430 -14.39 -10.47 -23.72
N TRP A 431 -14.48 -10.74 -22.42
CA TRP A 431 -13.70 -11.79 -21.76
C TRP A 431 -14.26 -12.10 -20.37
N GLU A 432 -13.75 -13.18 -19.78
CA GLU A 432 -13.94 -13.55 -18.39
C GLU A 432 -12.64 -14.13 -17.84
N ILE A 433 -12.26 -13.69 -16.64
CA ILE A 433 -11.02 -14.12 -15.99
C ILE A 433 -11.31 -15.33 -15.10
N PRO A 434 -10.54 -16.43 -15.22
CA PRO A 434 -10.62 -17.53 -14.26
C PRO A 434 -10.05 -17.07 -12.92
N TRP A 435 -10.93 -16.69 -12.00
CA TRP A 435 -10.54 -16.14 -10.71
C TRP A 435 -10.15 -17.24 -9.71
N ASN A 436 -8.89 -17.23 -9.28
CA ASN A 436 -8.32 -18.22 -8.36
C ASN A 436 -7.72 -17.58 -7.09
N ARG A 437 -8.23 -16.39 -6.73
CA ARG A 437 -7.81 -15.60 -5.56
C ARG A 437 -8.99 -15.36 -4.64
N GLU A 438 -8.75 -14.65 -3.54
CA GLU A 438 -9.84 -14.14 -2.69
C GLU A 438 -10.85 -13.35 -3.53
N ASN A 439 -12.14 -13.58 -3.29
CA ASN A 439 -13.19 -12.91 -4.03
C ASN A 439 -13.24 -11.43 -3.66
N ILE A 440 -13.32 -10.60 -4.69
CA ILE A 440 -13.47 -9.14 -4.60
C ILE A 440 -14.64 -8.68 -5.46
N VAL A 441 -15.18 -7.52 -5.13
CA VAL A 441 -16.13 -6.79 -5.97
C VAL A 441 -15.60 -5.40 -6.31
N PRO A 442 -15.87 -4.87 -7.51
CA PRO A 442 -15.51 -3.51 -7.87
C PRO A 442 -16.47 -2.44 -7.32
N VAL A 443 -16.02 -1.19 -7.32
CA VAL A 443 -16.84 -0.02 -7.08
C VAL A 443 -17.73 0.34 -8.28
N ARG A 444 -18.74 1.19 -8.06
CA ARG A 444 -19.84 1.46 -9.00
C ARG A 444 -19.42 2.06 -10.34
N GLU A 445 -18.29 2.76 -10.36
CA GLU A 445 -17.74 3.47 -11.51
C GLU A 445 -16.34 2.99 -11.85
N MET A 446 -16.01 2.92 -13.14
CA MET A 446 -14.64 2.73 -13.61
C MET A 446 -14.14 3.98 -14.33
N VAL A 447 -12.83 4.18 -14.27
CA VAL A 447 -12.13 5.23 -15.01
C VAL A 447 -11.52 4.62 -16.28
N ILE A 448 -11.84 5.20 -17.43
CA ILE A 448 -11.27 4.84 -18.74
C ILE A 448 -10.50 6.07 -19.24
N GLN A 449 -9.21 5.91 -19.50
CA GLN A 449 -8.32 7.01 -19.93
C GLN A 449 -7.71 6.79 -21.31
N ASP A 450 -7.65 5.54 -21.76
CA ASP A 450 -7.12 5.15 -23.05
C ASP A 450 -7.82 3.88 -23.56
N ASP A 451 -7.45 3.44 -24.75
CA ASP A 451 -8.00 2.25 -25.40
C ASP A 451 -7.41 0.92 -24.89
N SER A 452 -6.41 0.99 -24.00
CA SER A 452 -5.69 -0.18 -23.51
C SER A 452 -6.23 -0.66 -22.17
N TYR A 453 -6.56 0.25 -21.26
CA TYR A 453 -6.89 -0.08 -19.88
C TYR A 453 -8.08 0.68 -19.29
N PHE A 454 -8.75 0.04 -18.33
CA PHE A 454 -9.64 0.71 -17.38
C PHE A 454 -9.19 0.46 -15.94
N TYR A 455 -9.64 1.33 -15.06
CA TYR A 455 -9.27 1.36 -13.66
C TYR A 455 -10.51 1.31 -12.78
N THR A 456 -10.48 0.50 -11.74
CA THR A 456 -11.56 0.47 -10.73
C THR A 456 -10.98 0.07 -9.37
N LEU A 457 -11.61 0.52 -8.30
CA LEU A 457 -11.28 0.07 -6.95
C LEU A 457 -12.03 -1.23 -6.67
N CYS A 458 -11.36 -2.21 -6.08
CA CYS A 458 -11.99 -3.46 -5.66
C CYS A 458 -11.65 -3.78 -4.19
N TYR A 459 -12.54 -4.52 -3.53
CA TYR A 459 -12.37 -4.95 -2.15
C TYR A 459 -13.14 -6.26 -1.88
N PRO A 460 -12.71 -7.08 -0.89
CA PRO A 460 -13.49 -8.22 -0.42
C PRO A 460 -14.63 -7.70 0.47
N GLU A 461 -15.83 -7.59 -0.09
CA GLU A 461 -17.02 -7.03 0.54
C GLU A 461 -17.52 -7.84 1.73
N HIS A 462 -17.16 -9.13 1.79
CA HIS A 462 -17.51 -10.04 2.88
C HIS A 462 -16.68 -9.80 4.17
N CYS A 463 -15.68 -8.93 4.13
CA CYS A 463 -14.82 -8.59 5.27
C CYS A 463 -15.19 -7.22 5.87
N SER A 464 -15.75 -7.20 7.09
CA SER A 464 -16.21 -5.99 7.78
C SER A 464 -15.26 -4.79 7.69
N ASN A 465 -13.99 -4.99 8.07
CA ASN A 465 -12.94 -4.00 7.94
C ASN A 465 -11.97 -4.50 6.87
N THR A 466 -11.87 -3.75 5.78
CA THR A 466 -11.10 -4.16 4.62
C THR A 466 -10.48 -2.93 3.93
N TYR A 467 -9.87 -3.16 2.78
CA TYR A 467 -9.16 -2.14 2.03
C TYR A 467 -9.56 -2.15 0.56
N LEU A 468 -9.88 -0.97 0.04
CA LEU A 468 -10.00 -0.71 -1.39
C LEU A 468 -8.60 -0.73 -2.01
N LYS A 469 -8.44 -1.51 -3.07
CA LYS A 469 -7.22 -1.57 -3.87
C LYS A 469 -7.53 -1.16 -5.30
N LEU A 470 -6.64 -0.41 -5.94
CA LEU A 470 -6.81 0.02 -7.33
C LEU A 470 -6.35 -1.10 -8.26
N TYR A 471 -7.27 -1.55 -9.12
CA TYR A 471 -6.99 -2.49 -10.19
C TYR A 471 -6.98 -1.77 -11.53
N ARG A 472 -5.98 -2.10 -12.35
CA ARG A 472 -5.92 -1.76 -13.77
C ARG A 472 -6.11 -3.03 -14.57
N PHE A 473 -7.13 -3.07 -15.43
CA PHE A 473 -7.43 -4.21 -16.30
C PHE A 473 -7.23 -3.83 -17.76
N ALA A 474 -6.67 -4.74 -18.56
CA ALA A 474 -6.55 -4.59 -20.00
C ALA A 474 -7.90 -4.88 -20.68
N PHE A 475 -8.32 -4.02 -21.61
CA PHE A 475 -9.50 -4.28 -22.44
C PHE A 475 -9.35 -5.53 -23.30
N LYS A 476 -8.11 -5.83 -23.73
CA LYS A 476 -7.79 -6.89 -24.68
C LYS A 476 -8.15 -8.30 -24.18
N ASP A 477 -7.80 -8.61 -22.93
CA ASP A 477 -7.85 -9.98 -22.41
C ASP A 477 -8.09 -10.08 -20.90
N GLY A 478 -8.32 -8.97 -20.21
CA GLY A 478 -8.52 -8.95 -18.76
C GLY A 478 -7.25 -9.12 -17.93
N ALA A 479 -6.06 -9.12 -18.54
CA ALA A 479 -4.80 -9.06 -17.79
C ALA A 479 -4.81 -7.84 -16.86
N PHE A 480 -4.46 -8.03 -15.58
CA PHE A 480 -4.61 -6.99 -14.58
C PHE A 480 -3.40 -6.83 -13.67
N GLN A 481 -3.30 -5.64 -13.09
CA GLN A 481 -2.31 -5.28 -12.08
C GLN A 481 -2.98 -4.52 -10.94
N ILE A 482 -2.47 -4.74 -9.73
CA ILE A 482 -2.84 -3.96 -8.55
C ILE A 482 -1.83 -2.82 -8.44
N LEU A 483 -2.35 -1.60 -8.34
CA LEU A 483 -1.57 -0.36 -8.33
C LEU A 483 -1.87 0.44 -7.06
N GLY A 484 -0.90 1.24 -6.66
CA GLY A 484 -0.93 1.97 -5.40
C GLY A 484 -0.95 1.07 -4.16
N ASP A 485 -1.06 1.70 -3.00
CA ASP A 485 -1.32 1.06 -1.73
C ASP A 485 -2.82 0.75 -1.59
N SER A 486 -3.50 1.26 -0.56
CA SER A 486 -4.88 0.93 -0.31
C SER A 486 -5.59 1.95 0.57
N ILE A 487 -6.92 2.01 0.48
CA ILE A 487 -7.76 2.90 1.29
C ILE A 487 -8.62 2.06 2.23
N PRO A 488 -8.64 2.32 3.55
CA PRO A 488 -9.50 1.57 4.47
C PRO A 488 -10.99 1.80 4.19
N ILE A 489 -11.81 0.77 4.39
CA ILE A 489 -13.27 0.82 4.27
C ILE A 489 -13.97 -0.19 5.20
N ARG A 490 -15.10 0.21 5.79
CA ARG A 490 -16.01 -0.62 6.58
C ARG A 490 -17.23 -1.08 5.77
N SER A 491 -17.23 -2.33 5.31
CA SER A 491 -18.24 -2.88 4.38
C SER A 491 -19.49 -3.47 5.03
N GLU A 492 -19.68 -3.31 6.35
CA GLU A 492 -20.78 -3.95 7.09
C GLU A 492 -22.18 -3.46 6.69
N LYS A 493 -22.27 -2.23 6.18
CA LYS A 493 -23.52 -1.59 5.79
C LYS A 493 -23.68 -1.63 4.28
N ILE A 494 -24.83 -2.09 3.79
CA ILE A 494 -25.18 -2.08 2.36
C ILE A 494 -25.27 -0.66 1.76
N LYS A 495 -25.28 0.37 2.60
CA LYS A 495 -25.22 1.76 2.15
C LYS A 495 -23.79 2.23 1.90
N THR A 496 -22.79 1.63 2.56
CA THR A 496 -21.37 1.99 2.39
C THR A 496 -21.00 1.87 0.92
N LYS A 497 -20.40 2.91 0.34
CA LYS A 497 -20.00 2.89 -1.07
C LYS A 497 -18.74 3.70 -1.26
N ALA A 498 -17.97 3.33 -2.27
CA ALA A 498 -16.85 4.13 -2.75
C ALA A 498 -16.95 4.28 -4.27
N ASN A 499 -16.44 5.39 -4.80
CA ASN A 499 -16.35 5.65 -6.23
C ASN A 499 -14.95 6.15 -6.57
N LEU A 500 -14.54 5.94 -7.83
CA LEU A 500 -13.25 6.36 -8.38
C LEU A 500 -13.50 7.37 -9.50
N TYR A 501 -12.77 8.48 -9.44
CA TYR A 501 -12.82 9.57 -10.41
C TYR A 501 -11.42 9.87 -10.94
N TYR A 502 -11.36 10.53 -12.08
CA TYR A 502 -10.12 11.04 -12.65
C TYR A 502 -10.27 12.51 -13.01
N SER A 503 -9.22 13.28 -12.71
CA SER A 503 -9.13 14.69 -13.11
C SER A 503 -8.10 14.86 -14.23
N ASP A 504 -8.61 15.22 -15.41
CA ASP A 504 -7.83 15.65 -16.59
C ASP A 504 -7.09 16.98 -16.38
N LYS A 505 -7.34 17.69 -15.28
CA LYS A 505 -6.65 18.95 -14.94
C LYS A 505 -5.57 18.77 -13.88
N LEU A 506 -5.79 17.89 -12.92
CA LEU A 506 -4.84 17.59 -11.83
C LEU A 506 -3.92 16.40 -12.09
N ASN A 507 -4.24 15.53 -13.05
CA ASN A 507 -3.52 14.29 -13.37
C ASN A 507 -3.55 13.32 -12.19
N LYS A 508 -4.71 13.21 -11.56
CA LYS A 508 -4.88 12.47 -10.32
C LYS A 508 -6.14 11.64 -10.41
N LEU A 509 -6.05 10.45 -9.83
CA LEU A 509 -7.22 9.68 -9.45
C LEU A 509 -7.71 10.18 -8.09
N PHE A 510 -9.03 10.28 -7.95
CA PHE A 510 -9.68 10.61 -6.69
C PHE A 510 -10.61 9.49 -6.29
N ALA A 511 -10.45 8.98 -5.08
CA ALA A 511 -11.37 8.01 -4.50
C ALA A 511 -12.21 8.72 -3.44
N VAL A 512 -13.52 8.54 -3.51
CA VAL A 512 -14.45 9.06 -2.51
C VAL A 512 -15.10 7.88 -1.81
N VAL A 513 -14.87 7.76 -0.52
CA VAL A 513 -15.39 6.67 0.32
C VAL A 513 -16.46 7.23 1.24
N GLN A 514 -17.66 6.67 1.18
CA GLN A 514 -18.76 7.02 2.06
C GLN A 514 -19.14 5.83 2.94
N GLU A 515 -19.08 6.07 4.25
CA GLU A 515 -19.36 5.07 5.27
C GLU A 515 -20.50 5.54 6.18
N PHE A 516 -21.25 4.58 6.71
CA PHE A 516 -22.41 4.82 7.57
C PHE A 516 -22.16 4.24 8.95
N ASP A 517 -22.61 4.93 9.99
CA ASP A 517 -22.51 4.45 11.37
C ASP A 517 -23.56 3.39 11.69
N ASP A 518 -23.49 2.81 12.89
CA ASP A 518 -24.32 1.67 13.30
C ASP A 518 -25.82 1.95 13.20
N ASP A 519 -26.24 3.21 13.34
CA ASP A 519 -27.62 3.67 13.24
C ASP A 519 -28.13 3.85 11.79
N ASP A 520 -27.24 3.76 10.78
CA ASP A 520 -27.53 4.05 9.36
C ASP A 520 -28.11 5.45 9.09
N ILE A 521 -27.94 6.39 10.04
CA ILE A 521 -28.42 7.77 9.98
C ILE A 521 -27.25 8.72 9.71
N SER A 522 -26.15 8.62 10.44
CA SER A 522 -24.97 9.43 10.18
C SER A 522 -24.09 8.82 9.09
N SER A 523 -23.41 9.68 8.33
CA SER A 523 -22.49 9.26 7.28
C SER A 523 -21.23 10.11 7.27
N SER A 524 -20.12 9.49 6.87
CA SER A 524 -18.85 10.18 6.66
C SER A 524 -18.40 10.02 5.21
N VAL A 525 -17.75 11.04 4.67
CA VAL A 525 -17.22 11.08 3.30
C VAL A 525 -15.73 11.40 3.38
N GLY A 526 -14.89 10.45 2.97
CA GLY A 526 -13.44 10.62 2.84
C GLY A 526 -13.04 10.81 1.38
N VAL A 527 -12.20 11.81 1.11
CA VAL A 527 -11.65 12.08 -0.23
C VAL A 527 -10.16 11.76 -0.22
N TYR A 528 -9.72 10.91 -1.14
CA TYR A 528 -8.35 10.45 -1.29
C TYR A 528 -7.85 10.77 -2.70
N SER A 529 -6.56 11.06 -2.84
CA SER A 529 -5.94 11.31 -4.14
C SER A 529 -4.73 10.43 -4.39
N LEU A 530 -4.50 10.05 -5.65
CA LEU A 530 -3.32 9.32 -6.12
C LEU A 530 -2.83 9.96 -7.43
N ALA A 531 -1.53 10.19 -7.57
CA ALA A 531 -0.96 10.72 -8.82
C ALA A 531 -1.07 9.72 -9.96
N PHE A 532 -1.33 10.22 -11.16
CA PHE A 532 -1.44 9.43 -12.38
C PHE A 532 -0.18 9.61 -13.26
N PRO A 533 0.37 8.53 -13.86
CA PRO A 533 -0.10 7.15 -13.78
C PRO A 533 0.29 6.48 -12.45
N PRO A 534 -0.62 5.71 -11.83
CA PRO A 534 -0.32 4.99 -10.61
C PRO A 534 0.64 3.82 -10.88
N ILE A 535 1.46 3.48 -9.88
CA ILE A 535 2.52 2.48 -10.02
C ILE A 535 2.29 1.25 -9.13
N SER A 536 3.00 0.17 -9.40
CA SER A 536 2.98 -1.05 -8.58
C SER A 536 3.99 -0.97 -7.43
N HIS A 537 3.82 -1.79 -6.40
CA HIS A 537 4.80 -1.91 -5.32
C HIS A 537 6.19 -2.34 -5.83
N ALA A 538 6.24 -3.18 -6.87
CA ALA A 538 7.50 -3.61 -7.48
C ALA A 538 8.24 -2.43 -8.12
N SER A 539 7.52 -1.52 -8.78
CA SER A 539 8.10 -0.29 -9.34
C SER A 539 8.62 0.64 -8.25
N LEU A 540 7.87 0.80 -7.16
CA LEU A 540 8.31 1.60 -6.00
C LEU A 540 9.59 1.05 -5.36
N SER A 541 9.74 -0.27 -5.34
CA SER A 541 10.86 -0.95 -4.65
C SER A 541 12.09 -1.15 -5.52
N ALA A 542 12.09 -0.69 -6.78
CA ALA A 542 13.13 -0.98 -7.76
C ALA A 542 14.54 -0.55 -7.30
N TYR A 543 14.62 0.60 -6.61
CA TYR A 543 15.87 1.18 -6.12
C TYR A 543 16.00 1.16 -4.60
N LYS A 544 15.11 0.45 -3.89
CA LYS A 544 15.31 0.23 -2.46
C LYS A 544 16.59 -0.59 -2.28
N PRO A 545 17.51 -0.17 -1.40
CA PRO A 545 18.70 -0.95 -1.12
C PRO A 545 18.25 -2.30 -0.59
N HIS A 546 18.28 -3.32 -1.44
CA HIS A 546 18.19 -4.68 -0.98
C HIS A 546 19.35 -4.83 -0.01
N SER A 547 19.07 -5.07 1.27
CA SER A 547 20.10 -5.61 2.16
C SER A 547 20.73 -6.75 1.37
N ARG A 548 22.04 -6.62 1.06
CA ARG A 548 22.77 -7.53 0.17
C ARG A 548 22.24 -8.93 0.41
N ASN A 549 21.49 -9.48 -0.56
CA ASN A 549 20.84 -10.78 -0.44
C ASN A 549 21.91 -11.80 -0.04
N SER A 550 22.01 -12.07 1.25
CA SER A 550 22.97 -13.00 1.82
C SER A 550 22.71 -14.41 1.29
N GLU A 551 21.49 -14.65 0.78
CA GLU A 551 21.12 -15.91 0.12
C GLU A 551 21.89 -16.18 -1.17
N PHE A 552 22.17 -15.18 -2.01
CA PHE A 552 22.87 -15.43 -3.29
C PHE A 552 24.36 -15.72 -3.07
N THR A 553 24.99 -15.02 -2.13
CA THR A 553 26.37 -15.31 -1.71
C THR A 553 26.47 -16.62 -0.93
N PHE A 554 25.46 -16.96 -0.13
CA PHE A 554 25.38 -18.24 0.60
C PHE A 554 25.15 -19.44 -0.33
N GLN A 555 24.35 -19.30 -1.40
CA GLN A 555 24.18 -20.33 -2.42
C GLN A 555 25.47 -20.61 -3.20
N ILE A 556 26.26 -19.57 -3.53
CA ILE A 556 27.58 -19.72 -4.15
C ILE A 556 28.55 -20.43 -3.19
N LEU A 557 28.50 -20.08 -1.89
CA LEU A 557 29.31 -20.74 -0.85
C LEU A 557 28.94 -22.21 -0.66
N ILE A 558 27.64 -22.56 -0.70
CA ILE A 558 27.16 -23.94 -0.67
C ILE A 558 27.63 -24.69 -1.92
N ALA A 559 27.53 -24.10 -3.10
CA ALA A 559 27.98 -24.71 -4.34
C ALA A 559 29.50 -25.01 -4.31
N LEU A 560 30.30 -24.07 -3.79
CA LEU A 560 31.74 -24.27 -3.59
C LEU A 560 32.05 -25.35 -2.54
N LEU A 561 31.25 -25.43 -1.47
CA LEU A 561 31.38 -26.47 -0.45
C LEU A 561 31.05 -27.86 -1.00
N ILE A 562 29.99 -27.99 -1.81
CA ILE A 562 29.63 -29.24 -2.50
C ILE A 562 30.75 -29.67 -3.45
N LEU A 563 31.33 -28.72 -4.19
CA LEU A 563 32.45 -29.00 -5.09
C LEU A 563 33.67 -29.51 -4.32
N LEU A 564 33.99 -28.90 -3.17
CA LEU A 564 35.07 -29.33 -2.28
C LEU A 564 34.83 -30.76 -1.75
N VAL A 565 33.59 -31.08 -1.34
CA VAL A 565 33.21 -32.42 -0.89
C VAL A 565 33.38 -33.45 -2.00
N ILE A 566 33.00 -33.12 -3.25
CA ILE A 566 33.21 -34.01 -4.41
C ILE A 566 34.70 -34.23 -4.67
N VAL A 567 35.55 -33.21 -4.54
CA VAL A 567 37.01 -33.33 -4.67
C VAL A 567 37.59 -34.22 -3.56
N ILE A 568 37.11 -34.07 -2.32
CA ILE A 568 37.54 -34.91 -1.20
C ILE A 568 37.09 -36.35 -1.39
N ILE A 569 35.83 -36.60 -1.80
CA ILE A 569 35.31 -37.95 -2.05
C ILE A 569 36.05 -38.62 -3.21
N SER A 570 36.32 -37.89 -4.30
CA SER A 570 37.08 -38.43 -5.43
C SER A 570 38.55 -38.73 -5.05
N ALA A 571 39.18 -37.89 -4.23
CA ALA A 571 40.50 -38.19 -3.64
C ALA A 571 40.46 -39.38 -2.68
N LEU A 572 39.40 -39.53 -1.88
CA LEU A 572 39.20 -40.64 -0.96
C LEU A 572 38.99 -41.97 -1.71
N ILE A 573 38.17 -41.97 -2.78
CA ILE A 573 37.96 -43.12 -3.66
C ILE A 573 39.27 -43.51 -4.37
N PHE A 574 40.06 -42.52 -4.81
CA PHE A 574 41.39 -42.76 -5.39
C PHE A 574 42.35 -43.40 -4.37
N PHE A 575 42.35 -42.95 -3.11
CA PHE A 575 43.17 -43.52 -2.04
C PHE A 575 42.68 -44.91 -1.58
N ILE A 576 41.36 -45.15 -1.52
CA ILE A 576 40.77 -46.43 -1.14
C ILE A 576 40.98 -47.49 -2.23
N ARG A 577 40.91 -47.11 -3.52
CA ARG A 577 41.31 -48.00 -4.63
C ARG A 577 42.79 -48.36 -4.61
N ARG A 578 43.65 -47.49 -4.03
CA ARG A 578 45.08 -47.77 -3.86
C ARG A 578 45.42 -48.63 -2.63
N ARG A 579 44.50 -48.78 -1.67
CA ARG A 579 44.67 -49.63 -0.46
C ARG A 579 43.93 -50.97 -0.51
N SER A 580 43.20 -51.28 -1.59
CA SER A 580 42.50 -52.57 -1.78
C SER A 580 43.40 -53.70 -2.31
N HIS A 581 44.72 -53.57 -2.15
CA HIS A 581 45.69 -54.68 -2.23
C HIS A 581 46.49 -54.67 -0.93
N GLU A 582 45.89 -55.13 0.17
CA GLU A 582 46.53 -56.01 1.18
C GLU A 582 45.63 -56.23 2.42
N LYS A 583 45.19 -57.49 2.54
CA LYS A 583 45.02 -58.34 3.74
C LYS A 583 43.91 -58.08 4.79
N GLN A 584 43.07 -59.12 4.86
CA GLN A 584 42.25 -59.66 5.95
C GLN A 584 42.85 -59.62 7.38
N GLY A 585 41.97 -59.58 8.39
CA GLY A 585 42.21 -60.27 9.68
C GLY A 585 41.52 -59.72 10.94
N ALA A 586 40.32 -60.26 11.24
CA ALA A 586 39.69 -60.59 12.55
C ALA A 586 39.89 -59.76 13.86
N ASN A 587 38.73 -59.36 14.41
CA ASN A 587 38.21 -59.40 15.80
C ASN A 587 39.12 -59.19 17.04
N ASP A 588 38.73 -58.23 17.89
CA ASP A 588 38.02 -58.41 19.18
C ASP A 588 38.49 -57.50 20.36
N LYS A 589 37.49 -57.06 21.12
CA LYS A 589 37.47 -56.52 22.50
C LYS A 589 37.88 -55.06 22.80
N LYS A 590 36.83 -54.32 23.22
CA LYS A 590 36.78 -53.00 23.85
C LYS A 590 36.99 -53.09 25.37
N THR A 591 37.73 -52.14 25.94
CA THR A 591 37.53 -51.66 27.33
C THR A 591 37.88 -50.17 27.45
N VAL A 592 36.82 -49.37 27.70
CA VAL A 592 36.64 -48.19 28.57
C VAL A 592 37.86 -47.36 29.03
N ILE A 593 37.80 -46.04 28.79
CA ILE A 593 37.75 -44.93 29.79
C ILE A 593 37.23 -43.65 29.08
N ASN A 594 36.19 -43.03 29.64
CA ASN A 594 35.67 -41.71 29.25
C ASN A 594 36.68 -40.60 29.59
N PRO A 595 36.64 -39.47 28.87
CA PRO A 595 36.07 -38.31 29.54
C PRO A 595 34.97 -37.63 28.73
N VAL A 596 34.01 -37.15 29.52
CA VAL A 596 32.92 -36.22 29.22
C VAL A 596 33.26 -35.27 28.08
N ASN A 597 32.45 -35.30 27.02
CA ASN A 597 32.42 -34.27 25.99
C ASN A 597 30.99 -33.74 25.89
N VAL A 598 30.77 -32.60 26.56
CA VAL A 598 29.56 -31.80 26.40
C VAL A 598 29.61 -31.20 25.00
N LYS A 599 28.88 -31.79 24.05
CA LYS A 599 28.57 -31.15 22.79
C LYS A 599 27.47 -30.11 23.04
N CYS A 600 27.87 -28.84 23.13
CA CYS A 600 26.95 -27.73 22.96
C CYS A 600 26.71 -27.55 21.46
N SER A 601 25.52 -27.93 20.99
CA SER A 601 25.06 -27.75 19.61
C SER A 601 24.58 -26.31 19.41
N THR A 602 25.36 -25.49 18.73
CA THR A 602 24.97 -24.16 18.28
C THR A 602 24.50 -24.19 16.83
N SER A 603 23.21 -24.44 16.65
CA SER A 603 22.48 -24.10 15.43
C SER A 603 21.05 -23.71 15.83
N LEU A 604 20.80 -22.40 15.97
CA LEU A 604 19.45 -21.85 15.98
C LEU A 604 18.90 -21.96 14.55
N GLU A 605 18.57 -23.18 14.14
CA GLU A 605 17.76 -23.44 12.96
C GLU A 605 16.34 -22.94 13.24
N GLN A 606 15.70 -22.39 12.20
CA GLN A 606 14.30 -21.95 12.23
C GLN A 606 13.43 -23.03 12.89
N ASN A 607 12.74 -22.66 13.98
CA ASN A 607 11.79 -23.56 14.64
C ASN A 607 10.74 -24.02 13.63
N SER A 608 10.88 -25.26 13.15
CA SER A 608 9.88 -25.92 12.31
C SER A 608 8.54 -25.95 13.04
N VAL A 609 7.50 -25.44 12.40
CA VAL A 609 6.14 -25.45 12.95
C VAL A 609 5.68 -26.89 13.14
N LYS A 610 5.21 -27.23 14.35
CA LYS A 610 4.75 -28.58 14.72
C LYS A 610 3.34 -28.82 14.19
N ALA A 611 3.06 -30.04 13.74
CA ALA A 611 1.69 -30.49 13.54
C ALA A 611 0.92 -30.50 14.87
N ASN A 612 -0.40 -30.56 14.80
CA ASN A 612 -1.28 -30.71 15.96
C ASN A 612 -1.06 -29.64 17.04
N SER A 613 -1.10 -28.36 16.63
CA SER A 613 -0.61 -27.28 17.47
C SER A 613 -1.39 -25.98 17.42
N VAL A 614 -1.33 -25.23 18.52
CA VAL A 614 -1.77 -23.84 18.64
C VAL A 614 -0.60 -22.98 19.10
N TYR A 615 -0.35 -21.87 18.41
CA TYR A 615 0.67 -20.89 18.77
C TYR A 615 0.04 -19.56 19.15
N LEU A 616 0.41 -19.06 20.33
CA LEU A 616 -0.03 -17.80 20.92
C LEU A 616 1.12 -16.79 21.05
N PHE A 617 2.38 -17.21 20.91
CA PHE A 617 3.53 -16.31 20.79
C PHE A 617 3.80 -15.96 19.32
N GLY A 618 3.92 -14.66 19.03
CA GLY A 618 3.99 -14.14 17.68
C GLY A 618 2.60 -14.09 17.01
N GLU A 619 2.55 -14.33 15.70
CA GLU A 619 1.28 -14.45 14.99
C GLU A 619 0.50 -15.69 15.47
N PHE A 620 -0.78 -15.49 15.79
CA PHE A 620 -1.66 -16.59 16.17
C PHE A 620 -1.76 -17.60 15.03
N MET A 621 -1.42 -18.86 15.29
CA MET A 621 -1.37 -19.90 14.27
C MET A 621 -1.92 -21.20 14.81
N VAL A 622 -2.66 -21.94 13.98
CA VAL A 622 -3.21 -23.25 14.32
C VAL A 622 -2.88 -24.24 13.21
N ARG A 623 -2.31 -25.39 13.59
CA ARG A 623 -2.01 -26.51 12.70
C ARG A 623 -2.82 -27.72 13.09
N ASP A 624 -3.51 -28.31 12.11
CA ASP A 624 -4.23 -29.57 12.32
C ASP A 624 -3.27 -30.75 12.52
N ARG A 625 -3.83 -31.93 12.77
CA ARG A 625 -3.08 -33.19 12.94
C ARG A 625 -2.20 -33.57 11.73
N GLN A 626 -2.49 -33.04 10.53
CA GLN A 626 -1.69 -33.23 9.31
C GLN A 626 -0.71 -32.08 9.02
N ASN A 627 -0.54 -31.15 9.95
CA ASN A 627 0.30 -29.95 9.82
C ASN A 627 -0.22 -28.91 8.79
N LYS A 628 -1.49 -28.98 8.39
CA LYS A 628 -2.11 -27.97 7.54
C LYS A 628 -2.46 -26.74 8.38
N ASP A 629 -2.27 -25.57 7.80
CA ASP A 629 -2.71 -24.32 8.41
C ASP A 629 -4.23 -24.24 8.42
N ILE A 630 -4.82 -24.24 9.61
CA ILE A 630 -6.26 -24.07 9.84
C ILE A 630 -6.56 -22.80 10.65
N THR A 631 -5.59 -21.88 10.73
CA THR A 631 -5.72 -20.60 11.44
C THR A 631 -6.94 -19.81 10.95
N TYR A 632 -7.20 -19.86 9.65
CA TYR A 632 -8.33 -19.19 8.99
C TYR A 632 -9.71 -19.62 9.52
N MET A 633 -9.83 -20.80 10.15
CA MET A 633 -11.09 -21.26 10.73
C MET A 633 -11.46 -20.51 12.01
N PHE A 634 -10.49 -19.90 12.69
CA PHE A 634 -10.72 -19.02 13.82
C PHE A 634 -11.01 -17.59 13.35
N SER A 635 -12.28 -17.24 13.21
CA SER A 635 -12.66 -15.83 13.10
C SER A 635 -12.22 -15.06 14.35
N THR A 636 -12.08 -13.73 14.25
CA THR A 636 -11.69 -12.87 15.39
C THR A 636 -12.50 -13.17 16.65
N LYS A 637 -13.82 -13.36 16.50
CA LYS A 637 -14.71 -13.68 17.62
C LYS A 637 -14.47 -15.08 18.18
N LEU A 638 -14.29 -16.09 17.32
CA LEU A 638 -14.03 -17.47 17.76
C LEU A 638 -12.66 -17.59 18.45
N LYS A 639 -11.65 -16.89 17.93
CA LYS A 639 -10.34 -16.75 18.55
C LYS A 639 -10.45 -16.17 19.96
N GLN A 640 -11.18 -15.07 20.13
CA GLN A 640 -11.41 -14.47 21.45
C GLN A 640 -12.14 -15.44 22.39
N VAL A 641 -13.23 -16.08 21.93
CA VAL A 641 -13.98 -17.07 22.73
C VAL A 641 -13.07 -18.21 23.17
N PHE A 642 -12.27 -18.77 22.26
CA PHE A 642 -11.31 -19.82 22.57
C PHE A 642 -10.28 -19.36 23.61
N LEU A 643 -9.69 -18.19 23.44
CA LEU A 643 -8.67 -17.66 24.35
C LEU A 643 -9.24 -17.36 25.74
N SER A 644 -10.45 -16.83 25.85
CA SER A 644 -11.10 -16.64 27.15
C SER A 644 -11.33 -17.99 27.82
N ILE A 645 -11.84 -18.99 27.12
CA ILE A 645 -12.03 -20.32 27.71
C ILE A 645 -10.67 -20.90 28.15
N LEU A 646 -9.63 -20.81 27.31
CA LEU A 646 -8.28 -21.27 27.61
C LEU A 646 -7.70 -20.59 28.85
N GLN A 647 -7.82 -19.26 28.97
CA GLN A 647 -7.35 -18.46 30.11
C GLN A 647 -7.99 -18.90 31.43
N TYR A 648 -9.29 -19.22 31.43
CA TYR A 648 -10.02 -19.62 32.63
C TYR A 648 -9.98 -21.13 32.92
N SER A 649 -9.53 -21.96 31.97
CA SER A 649 -9.50 -23.42 32.12
C SER A 649 -8.68 -23.90 33.33
N PRO A 650 -7.48 -23.35 33.64
CA PRO A 650 -6.74 -23.70 34.86
C PRO A 650 -7.47 -23.34 36.16
N LYS A 651 -8.44 -22.41 36.11
CA LYS A 651 -9.26 -21.97 37.26
C LYS A 651 -10.59 -22.72 37.35
N GLY A 652 -10.76 -23.80 36.59
CA GLY A 652 -11.98 -24.62 36.56
C GLY A 652 -12.95 -24.29 35.42
N GLY A 653 -12.66 -23.28 34.59
CA GLY A 653 -13.46 -22.87 33.43
C GLY A 653 -14.18 -21.53 33.59
N ILE A 654 -14.76 -21.03 32.50
CA ILE A 654 -15.54 -19.79 32.45
C ILE A 654 -17.05 -20.10 32.45
N SER A 655 -17.83 -19.38 33.26
CA SER A 655 -19.27 -19.60 33.30
C SER A 655 -19.96 -19.14 32.02
N SER A 656 -21.07 -19.79 31.69
CA SER A 656 -21.92 -19.41 30.56
C SER A 656 -22.34 -17.94 30.62
N GLN A 657 -22.65 -17.44 31.82
CA GLN A 657 -23.01 -16.03 32.05
C GLN A 657 -21.84 -15.10 31.78
N ARG A 658 -20.65 -15.39 32.35
CA ARG A 658 -19.48 -14.53 32.17
C ARG A 658 -19.03 -14.47 30.72
N LEU A 659 -19.04 -15.61 30.02
CA LEU A 659 -18.73 -15.68 28.59
C LEU A 659 -19.76 -14.87 27.77
N SER A 660 -21.02 -14.88 28.19
CA SER A 660 -22.08 -14.10 27.58
C SER A 660 -21.91 -12.59 27.75
N GLU A 661 -21.61 -12.14 28.95
CA GLU A 661 -21.33 -10.74 29.27
C GLU A 661 -20.12 -10.22 28.49
N LEU A 662 -19.06 -11.04 28.37
CA LEU A 662 -17.82 -10.65 27.70
C LEU A 662 -18.00 -10.42 26.20
N PHE A 663 -18.86 -11.23 25.57
CA PHE A 663 -18.92 -11.31 24.10
C PHE A 663 -20.21 -10.87 23.47
N TRP A 664 -21.30 -10.82 24.22
CA TRP A 664 -22.61 -10.38 23.75
C TRP A 664 -23.28 -9.45 24.76
N PRO A 665 -22.64 -8.32 25.14
CA PRO A 665 -23.25 -7.34 26.05
C PRO A 665 -24.51 -6.74 25.41
N GLY A 666 -25.54 -6.48 26.22
CA GLY A 666 -26.74 -5.74 25.80
C GLY A 666 -27.75 -6.50 24.91
N LYS A 667 -27.59 -7.81 24.69
CA LYS A 667 -28.55 -8.63 23.94
C LYS A 667 -29.53 -9.35 24.87
N SER A 668 -30.75 -9.62 24.39
CA SER A 668 -31.74 -10.42 25.13
C SER A 668 -31.25 -11.85 25.38
N GLU A 669 -31.63 -12.45 26.51
CA GLU A 669 -31.12 -13.75 26.98
C GLU A 669 -31.23 -14.86 25.92
N ASP A 670 -32.35 -14.92 25.19
CA ASP A 670 -32.57 -15.93 24.13
C ASP A 670 -31.59 -15.77 22.96
N LYS A 671 -31.34 -14.53 22.52
CA LYS A 671 -30.38 -14.25 21.43
C LYS A 671 -28.94 -14.50 21.88
N VAL A 672 -28.62 -14.20 23.12
CA VAL A 672 -27.31 -14.48 23.73
C VAL A 672 -27.07 -15.99 23.80
N LYS A 673 -28.05 -16.77 24.26
CA LYS A 673 -27.96 -18.23 24.36
C LYS A 673 -27.71 -18.87 23.00
N ASN A 674 -28.44 -18.44 21.97
CA ASN A 674 -28.25 -18.94 20.60
C ASN A 674 -26.89 -18.56 20.03
N SER A 675 -26.49 -17.29 20.16
CA SER A 675 -25.18 -16.82 19.64
C SER A 675 -24.01 -17.51 20.32
N ARG A 676 -24.08 -17.70 21.65
CA ARG A 676 -23.10 -18.47 22.42
C ARG A 676 -23.06 -19.93 21.98
N GLY A 677 -24.22 -20.56 21.81
CA GLY A 677 -24.32 -21.93 21.33
C GLY A 677 -23.62 -22.13 19.98
N VAL A 678 -23.87 -21.24 19.03
CA VAL A 678 -23.22 -21.26 17.70
C VAL A 678 -21.70 -21.10 17.83
N ALA A 679 -21.23 -20.11 18.58
CA ALA A 679 -19.80 -19.87 18.76
C ALA A 679 -19.08 -21.07 19.39
N ILE A 680 -19.65 -21.66 20.44
CA ILE A 680 -19.10 -22.86 21.11
C ILE A 680 -19.07 -24.05 20.15
N ASN A 681 -20.12 -24.25 19.35
CA ASN A 681 -20.16 -25.34 18.37
C ASN A 681 -19.10 -25.16 17.27
N HIS A 682 -18.86 -23.92 16.83
CA HIS A 682 -17.80 -23.64 15.87
C HIS A 682 -16.42 -23.88 16.47
N VAL A 683 -16.14 -23.40 17.69
CA VAL A 683 -14.87 -23.69 18.37
C VAL A 683 -14.68 -25.20 18.52
N ARG A 684 -15.70 -25.95 18.95
CA ARG A 684 -15.65 -27.42 18.99
C ARG A 684 -15.37 -28.03 17.62
N GLY A 685 -16.01 -27.52 16.57
CA GLY A 685 -15.79 -27.97 15.19
C GLY A 685 -14.33 -27.80 14.77
N ILE A 686 -13.70 -26.67 15.11
CA ILE A 686 -12.29 -26.43 14.79
C ILE A 686 -11.38 -27.33 15.62
N LEU A 687 -11.65 -27.45 16.93
CA LEU A 687 -10.84 -28.28 17.83
C LEU A 687 -10.89 -29.77 17.45
N LYS A 688 -11.92 -30.25 16.75
CA LYS A 688 -11.96 -31.61 16.22
C LYS A 688 -10.88 -31.90 15.17
N GLU A 689 -10.33 -30.90 14.51
CA GLU A 689 -9.22 -31.09 13.56
C GLU A 689 -7.88 -31.32 14.27
N ILE A 690 -7.84 -31.12 15.59
CA ILE A 690 -6.66 -31.22 16.46
C ILE A 690 -6.85 -32.41 17.42
N ASP A 691 -5.89 -33.33 17.43
CA ASP A 691 -5.88 -34.46 18.33
C ASP A 691 -5.53 -34.02 19.76
N GLY A 692 -6.22 -34.62 20.73
CA GLY A 692 -5.90 -34.43 22.14
C GLY A 692 -6.33 -33.10 22.76
N ILE A 693 -7.26 -32.35 22.16
CA ILE A 693 -7.88 -31.15 22.75
C ILE A 693 -9.41 -31.18 22.61
N GLU A 694 -10.12 -30.84 23.69
CA GLU A 694 -11.58 -30.78 23.70
C GLU A 694 -12.11 -29.58 24.51
N LEU A 695 -13.20 -28.98 24.04
CA LEU A 695 -13.97 -27.99 24.78
C LEU A 695 -15.16 -28.66 25.47
N VAL A 696 -15.01 -28.88 26.77
CA VAL A 696 -16.02 -29.52 27.63
C VAL A 696 -16.90 -28.48 28.33
N TYR A 697 -18.13 -28.88 28.64
CA TYR A 697 -19.06 -28.11 29.44
C TYR A 697 -19.48 -28.94 30.64
N ASP A 698 -19.07 -28.53 31.84
CA ASP A 698 -19.31 -29.25 33.09
C ASP A 698 -19.75 -28.26 34.18
N LYS A 699 -20.82 -28.62 34.91
CA LYS A 699 -21.40 -27.81 36.02
C LYS A 699 -21.58 -26.31 35.71
N GLY A 700 -21.98 -25.97 34.47
CA GLY A 700 -22.22 -24.58 34.06
C GLY A 700 -21.00 -23.82 33.52
N LEU A 701 -19.82 -24.46 33.50
CA LEU A 701 -18.55 -23.87 33.11
C LEU A 701 -18.04 -24.50 31.79
N PHE A 702 -17.49 -23.66 30.91
CA PHE A 702 -16.73 -24.09 29.74
C PHE A 702 -15.25 -24.14 30.08
N ARG A 703 -14.56 -25.24 29.75
CA ARG A 703 -13.10 -25.37 29.87
C ARG A 703 -12.52 -26.18 28.72
N ILE A 704 -11.24 -25.97 28.44
CA ILE A 704 -10.43 -26.78 27.55
C ILE A 704 -9.78 -27.88 28.36
N GLU A 705 -10.01 -29.12 27.95
CA GLU A 705 -9.27 -30.29 28.39
C GLU A 705 -8.33 -30.72 27.27
N TYR A 706 -7.13 -31.16 27.62
CA TYR A 706 -6.13 -31.55 26.65
C TYR A 706 -5.22 -32.67 27.18
N THR A 707 -4.57 -33.37 26.26
CA THR A 707 -3.61 -34.45 26.50
C THR A 707 -2.24 -34.08 25.95
N ASP A 708 -1.22 -34.91 26.20
CA ASP A 708 0.16 -34.66 25.76
C ASP A 708 0.34 -34.68 24.23
N GLU A 709 -0.63 -35.17 23.46
CA GLU A 709 -0.61 -35.14 21.99
C GLU A 709 -0.80 -33.72 21.44
N PHE A 710 -1.50 -32.85 22.16
CA PHE A 710 -1.78 -31.47 21.76
C PHE A 710 -0.63 -30.54 22.17
N TYR A 711 -0.06 -29.83 21.20
CA TYR A 711 0.96 -28.82 21.48
C TYR A 711 0.37 -27.41 21.53
N CYS A 712 0.58 -26.68 22.63
CA CYS A 712 0.33 -25.25 22.70
C CYS A 712 1.54 -24.55 23.30
N ASP A 713 2.10 -23.57 22.58
CA ASP A 713 3.31 -22.87 23.01
C ASP A 713 3.14 -22.13 24.35
N TYR A 714 1.95 -21.59 24.62
CA TYR A 714 1.58 -21.03 25.91
C TYR A 714 1.56 -22.07 27.03
N LEU A 715 0.94 -23.23 26.80
CA LEU A 715 0.88 -24.29 27.82
C LEU A 715 2.29 -24.86 28.09
N ALA A 716 3.09 -25.02 27.03
CA ALA A 716 4.48 -25.42 27.14
C ALA A 716 5.30 -24.40 27.94
N CYS A 717 5.14 -23.10 27.64
CA CYS A 717 5.78 -22.01 28.38
C CYS A 717 5.40 -22.04 29.87
N VAL A 718 4.11 -22.13 30.20
CA VAL A 718 3.64 -22.21 31.59
C VAL A 718 4.21 -23.44 32.31
N LYS A 719 4.28 -24.60 31.64
CA LYS A 719 4.89 -25.82 32.21
C LYS A 719 6.37 -25.62 32.51
N LEU A 720 7.11 -24.95 31.62
CA LEU A 720 8.53 -24.62 31.82
C LEU A 720 8.72 -23.66 33.00
N LEU A 721 7.85 -22.65 33.14
CA LEU A 721 7.88 -21.70 34.26
C LEU A 721 7.56 -22.34 35.62
N MET A 722 6.91 -23.51 35.65
CA MET A 722 6.62 -24.23 36.90
C MET A 722 7.75 -25.17 37.35
N ILE A 723 8.64 -25.57 36.45
CA ILE A 723 9.74 -26.49 36.74
C ILE A 723 10.98 -25.64 37.07
N ASN A 724 11.21 -25.35 38.35
CA ASN A 724 12.28 -24.48 38.87
C ASN A 724 13.74 -25.01 38.68
N ASN A 725 14.06 -25.66 37.56
CA ASN A 725 15.42 -26.12 37.23
C ASN A 725 15.78 -25.75 35.79
N THR A 726 16.32 -24.55 35.59
CA THR A 726 16.77 -24.01 34.29
C THR A 726 18.07 -24.63 33.76
N GLY A 727 18.47 -25.81 34.26
CA GLY A 727 19.72 -26.46 33.86
C GLY A 727 19.70 -27.23 32.52
N GLY A 728 18.52 -27.45 31.91
CA GLY A 728 18.41 -28.31 30.71
C GLY A 728 17.33 -27.93 29.68
N ASN A 729 16.38 -27.04 30.01
CA ASN A 729 15.23 -26.74 29.13
C ASN A 729 15.26 -25.34 28.49
N ALA A 730 16.38 -24.60 28.60
CA ALA A 730 16.52 -23.25 28.08
C ALA A 730 16.23 -23.17 26.56
N THR A 731 16.61 -24.19 25.79
CA THR A 731 16.41 -24.23 24.33
C THR A 731 14.94 -24.22 23.92
N GLU A 732 14.06 -24.89 24.67
CA GLU A 732 12.63 -24.90 24.37
C GLU A 732 11.97 -23.57 24.73
N LEU A 733 12.34 -22.98 25.88
CA LEU A 733 11.86 -21.66 26.28
C LEU A 733 12.27 -20.58 25.26
N ILE A 734 13.55 -20.56 24.87
CA ILE A 734 14.07 -19.68 23.80
C ILE A 734 13.24 -19.87 22.53
N GLY A 735 12.99 -21.12 22.13
CA GLY A 735 12.23 -21.40 20.93
C GLY A 735 10.79 -20.85 20.94
N ILE A 736 10.16 -20.79 22.11
CA ILE A 736 8.82 -20.22 22.29
C ILE A 736 8.87 -18.69 22.25
N VAL A 737 9.70 -18.07 23.10
CA VAL A 737 9.70 -16.60 23.26
C VAL A 737 10.25 -15.88 22.04
N SER A 738 11.21 -16.48 21.33
CA SER A 738 11.74 -15.93 20.08
C SER A 738 10.74 -15.94 18.91
N ARG A 739 9.54 -16.53 19.06
CA ARG A 739 8.47 -16.37 18.07
C ARG A 739 7.86 -14.96 18.07
N GLY A 740 7.98 -14.22 19.17
CA GLY A 740 7.49 -12.85 19.30
C GLY A 740 6.49 -12.66 20.45
N LYS A 741 5.95 -11.45 20.55
CA LYS A 741 5.03 -11.03 21.63
C LYS A 741 3.87 -12.00 21.84
N PHE A 742 3.56 -12.32 23.10
CA PHE A 742 2.39 -13.11 23.47
C PHE A 742 1.10 -12.37 23.11
N LEU A 743 0.20 -13.04 22.39
CA LEU A 743 -1.05 -12.46 21.87
C LEU A 743 -0.83 -11.15 21.10
N ARG A 744 0.20 -11.11 20.24
CA ARG A 744 0.69 -9.92 19.51
C ARG A 744 -0.42 -9.05 18.89
N SER A 745 -1.43 -9.69 18.30
CA SER A 745 -2.48 -9.02 17.50
C SER A 745 -3.83 -8.96 18.25
N ILE A 746 -3.82 -8.93 19.59
CA ILE A 746 -5.03 -8.90 20.43
C ILE A 746 -4.96 -7.75 21.43
N ASP A 747 -5.50 -6.59 21.08
CA ASP A 747 -5.48 -5.39 21.93
C ASP A 747 -6.86 -5.14 22.54
N MET A 748 -7.27 -6.05 23.42
CA MET A 748 -8.56 -6.02 24.12
C MET A 748 -8.35 -6.01 25.64
N PRO A 749 -8.93 -5.05 26.37
CA PRO A 749 -8.74 -4.92 27.82
C PRO A 749 -9.02 -6.20 28.63
N GLU A 750 -9.93 -7.03 28.14
CA GLU A 750 -10.32 -8.30 28.76
C GLU A 750 -9.16 -9.30 28.86
N PHE A 751 -8.16 -9.19 27.96
CA PHE A 751 -6.97 -10.04 27.92
C PHE A 751 -5.73 -9.40 28.57
N ASP A 752 -5.82 -8.16 29.06
CA ASP A 752 -4.67 -7.50 29.72
C ASP A 752 -4.23 -8.28 30.96
N SER A 753 -5.20 -8.75 31.75
CA SER A 753 -4.90 -9.65 32.87
C SER A 753 -4.30 -10.98 32.42
N PHE A 754 -4.60 -11.45 31.22
CA PHE A 754 -4.02 -12.69 30.68
C PHE A 754 -2.55 -12.49 30.33
N LYS A 755 -2.24 -11.40 29.60
CA LYS A 755 -0.88 -11.01 29.22
C LYS A 755 -0.03 -10.74 30.46
N GLY A 756 -0.50 -9.85 31.34
CA GLY A 756 0.23 -9.46 32.54
C GLY A 756 0.56 -10.62 33.47
N ASN A 757 -0.34 -11.60 33.63
CA ASN A 757 -0.07 -12.79 34.46
C ASN A 757 1.06 -13.69 33.91
N LEU A 758 1.20 -13.75 32.58
CA LEU A 758 2.28 -14.50 31.95
C LEU A 758 3.58 -13.69 31.99
N GLU A 759 3.50 -12.42 31.59
CA GLU A 759 4.60 -11.46 31.57
C GLU A 759 5.30 -11.36 32.93
N GLN A 760 4.54 -11.19 34.02
CA GLN A 760 5.07 -11.13 35.40
C GLN A 760 5.89 -12.37 35.80
N LYS A 761 5.57 -13.54 35.25
CA LYS A 761 6.28 -14.80 35.54
C LYS A 761 7.44 -15.03 34.59
N LEU A 762 7.31 -14.55 33.36
CA LEU A 762 8.27 -14.78 32.29
C LEU A 762 9.47 -13.85 32.40
N GLU A 763 9.25 -12.58 32.74
CA GLU A 763 10.28 -11.54 32.88
C GLU A 763 11.48 -11.95 33.76
N PRO A 764 11.31 -12.40 35.02
CA PRO A 764 12.44 -12.79 35.87
C PRO A 764 13.19 -14.01 35.33
N VAL A 765 12.50 -14.93 34.67
CA VAL A 765 13.12 -16.12 34.07
C VAL A 765 13.96 -15.73 32.85
N LEU A 766 13.47 -14.80 32.02
CA LEU A 766 14.24 -14.29 30.89
C LEU A 766 15.50 -13.57 31.34
N LEU A 767 15.44 -12.75 32.39
CA LEU A 767 16.62 -12.07 32.95
C LEU A 767 17.68 -13.07 33.44
N ILE A 768 17.27 -14.11 34.19
CA ILE A 768 18.18 -15.18 34.63
C ILE A 768 18.81 -15.90 33.43
N GLU A 769 18.03 -16.22 32.40
CA GLU A 769 18.55 -16.90 31.21
C GLU A 769 19.45 -16.02 30.34
N ILE A 770 19.16 -14.72 30.26
CA ILE A 770 20.03 -13.71 29.63
C ILE A 770 21.39 -13.70 30.33
N GLU A 771 21.41 -13.57 31.66
CA GLU A 771 22.66 -13.57 32.44
C GLU A 771 23.43 -14.88 32.28
N ASN A 772 22.75 -16.03 32.38
CA ASN A 772 23.36 -17.35 32.22
C ASN A 772 23.95 -17.55 30.81
N CYS A 773 23.23 -17.14 29.77
CA CYS A 773 23.70 -17.22 28.38
C CYS A 773 24.86 -16.26 28.12
N PHE A 774 24.83 -15.07 28.73
CA PHE A 774 25.90 -14.09 28.62
C PHE A 774 27.20 -14.59 29.25
N LYS A 775 27.12 -15.20 30.45
CA LYS A 775 28.27 -15.86 31.12
C LYS A 775 28.85 -17.01 30.30
N LYS A 776 28.02 -17.70 29.50
CA LYS A 776 28.43 -18.78 28.59
C LYS A 776 28.89 -18.28 27.21
N GLU A 777 28.99 -16.96 27.02
CA GLU A 777 29.35 -16.31 25.75
C GLU A 777 28.40 -16.64 24.58
N ALA A 778 27.16 -17.03 24.89
CA ALA A 778 26.12 -17.33 23.90
C ALA A 778 25.43 -16.05 23.40
N TYR A 779 26.21 -15.08 22.93
CA TYR A 779 25.77 -13.70 22.67
C TYR A 779 24.59 -13.59 21.68
N LYS A 780 24.52 -14.46 20.66
CA LYS A 780 23.39 -14.49 19.73
C LYS A 780 22.07 -14.87 20.41
N ILE A 781 22.13 -15.80 21.38
CA ILE A 781 20.97 -16.20 22.18
C ILE A 781 20.58 -15.07 23.14
N VAL A 782 21.58 -14.41 23.74
CA VAL A 782 21.35 -13.24 24.61
C VAL A 782 20.56 -12.16 23.88
N VAL A 783 20.96 -11.79 22.65
CA VAL A 783 20.24 -10.78 21.86
C VAL A 783 18.78 -11.19 21.61
N ALA A 784 18.52 -12.45 21.23
CA ALA A 784 17.16 -12.94 20.98
C ALA A 784 16.28 -12.97 22.26
N LEU A 785 16.88 -13.26 23.41
CA LEU A 785 16.19 -13.19 24.70
C LEU A 785 15.92 -11.74 25.13
N CYS A 786 16.87 -10.82 24.92
CA CYS A 786 16.66 -9.39 25.16
C CYS A 786 15.54 -8.83 24.26
N GLU A 787 15.50 -9.20 22.97
CA GLU A 787 14.39 -8.86 22.07
C GLU A 787 13.04 -9.37 22.59
N SER A 788 13.02 -10.58 23.14
CA SER A 788 11.81 -11.15 23.73
C SER A 788 11.39 -10.39 24.99
N LEU A 789 12.36 -9.95 25.79
CA LEU A 789 12.13 -9.17 27.02
C LEU A 789 11.60 -7.76 26.70
N PHE A 790 12.04 -7.13 25.62
CA PHE A 790 11.49 -5.84 25.19
C PHE A 790 10.03 -5.90 24.74
N TYR A 791 9.47 -7.08 24.46
CA TYR A 791 8.02 -7.22 24.27
C TYR A 791 7.22 -7.13 25.56
N ILE A 792 7.87 -7.37 26.70
CA ILE A 792 7.29 -7.38 28.05
C ILE A 792 7.56 -6.03 28.72
N ASP A 793 8.82 -5.65 28.80
CA ASP A 793 9.30 -4.39 29.37
C ASP A 793 10.18 -3.66 28.32
N PRO A 794 9.58 -2.79 27.49
CA PRO A 794 10.28 -2.11 26.40
C PRO A 794 11.41 -1.17 26.86
N ILE A 795 11.39 -0.77 28.14
CA ILE A 795 12.33 0.17 28.74
C ILE A 795 13.23 -0.50 29.80
N ASN A 796 13.40 -1.82 29.69
CA ASN A 796 14.26 -2.59 30.60
C ASN A 796 15.76 -2.25 30.41
N ASP A 797 16.31 -1.51 31.37
CA ASP A 797 17.72 -1.08 31.36
C ASP A 797 18.72 -2.24 31.33
N GLU A 798 18.42 -3.32 32.05
CA GLU A 798 19.31 -4.48 32.17
C GLU A 798 19.37 -5.25 30.84
N ALA A 799 18.22 -5.46 30.20
CA ALA A 799 18.13 -6.04 28.86
C ALA A 799 18.92 -5.23 27.82
N LEU A 800 18.85 -3.90 27.89
CA LEU A 800 19.61 -3.01 27.02
C LEU A 800 21.12 -3.19 27.19
N CYS A 801 21.59 -3.28 28.44
CA CYS A 801 23.00 -3.50 28.75
C CYS A 801 23.50 -4.81 28.13
N TYR A 802 22.80 -5.92 28.39
CA TYR A 802 23.17 -7.23 27.86
C TYR A 802 23.11 -7.28 26.32
N ALA A 803 22.12 -6.64 25.69
CA ALA A 803 21.99 -6.57 24.24
C ALA A 803 23.16 -5.81 23.59
N ILE A 804 23.46 -4.60 24.08
CA ILE A 804 24.54 -3.76 23.54
C ILE A 804 25.91 -4.42 23.73
N GLN A 805 26.15 -5.04 24.89
CA GLN A 805 27.40 -5.74 25.15
C GLN A 805 27.56 -6.99 24.28
N SER A 806 26.49 -7.77 24.13
CA SER A 806 26.49 -8.97 23.27
C SER A 806 26.75 -8.62 21.81
N LEU A 807 26.07 -7.59 21.28
CA LEU A 807 26.27 -7.10 19.91
C LEU A 807 27.69 -6.54 19.72
N THR A 808 28.21 -5.79 20.70
CA THR A 808 29.59 -5.29 20.65
C THR A 808 30.61 -6.42 20.63
N LYS A 809 30.45 -7.44 21.49
CA LYS A 809 31.34 -8.62 21.53
C LYS A 809 31.26 -9.48 20.28
N MET A 810 30.16 -9.38 19.53
CA MET A 810 29.98 -9.99 18.21
C MET A 810 30.50 -9.12 17.04
N ASN A 811 31.13 -7.96 17.31
CA ASN A 811 31.55 -6.95 16.33
C ASN A 811 30.39 -6.34 15.51
N MET A 812 29.17 -6.38 16.04
CA MET A 812 27.94 -5.82 15.45
C MET A 812 27.62 -4.45 16.06
N VAL A 813 28.57 -3.50 15.92
CA VAL A 813 28.50 -2.19 16.59
C VAL A 813 27.39 -1.31 16.02
N ASN A 814 27.09 -1.42 14.72
CA ASN A 814 26.01 -0.65 14.10
C ASN A 814 24.65 -1.12 14.60
N GLU A 815 24.46 -2.42 14.74
CA GLU A 815 23.25 -3.02 15.32
C GLU A 815 23.10 -2.65 16.79
N ALA A 816 24.19 -2.59 17.56
CA ALA A 816 24.18 -2.10 18.94
C ALA A 816 23.70 -0.64 19.03
N LYS A 817 24.16 0.24 18.13
CA LYS A 817 23.71 1.64 18.06
C LYS A 817 22.24 1.75 17.66
N VAL A 818 21.78 0.95 16.70
CA VAL A 818 20.37 0.90 16.31
C VAL A 818 19.51 0.45 17.49
N GLN A 819 19.92 -0.58 18.23
CA GLN A 819 19.18 -1.05 19.40
C GLN A 819 19.12 0.01 20.51
N TYR A 820 20.22 0.72 20.76
CA TYR A 820 20.26 1.84 21.69
C TYR A 820 19.29 2.96 21.30
N LEU A 821 19.30 3.39 20.04
CA LEU A 821 18.40 4.44 19.55
C LEU A 821 16.92 4.03 19.66
N LYS A 822 16.59 2.78 19.30
CA LYS A 822 15.23 2.23 19.46
C LYS A 822 14.78 2.30 20.92
N PHE A 823 15.64 1.89 21.85
CA PHE A 823 15.36 1.98 23.27
C PHE A 823 15.19 3.44 23.73
N SER A 824 16.06 4.36 23.31
CA SER A 824 15.95 5.77 23.71
C SER A 824 14.65 6.42 23.23
N ILE A 825 14.17 6.07 22.03
CA ILE A 825 12.88 6.51 21.52
C ILE A 825 11.75 5.97 22.39
N GLU A 826 11.77 4.68 22.71
CA GLU A 826 10.73 4.04 23.52
C GLU A 826 10.72 4.57 24.97
N TYR A 827 11.90 4.82 25.52
CA TYR A 827 12.08 5.46 26.82
C TYR A 827 11.49 6.88 26.84
N MET A 828 11.77 7.70 25.81
CA MET A 828 11.19 9.03 25.67
C MET A 828 9.66 8.97 25.55
N ASN A 829 9.11 8.02 24.78
CA ASN A 829 7.67 7.85 24.64
C ASN A 829 6.98 7.45 25.95
N THR A 830 7.65 6.62 26.76
CA THR A 830 7.08 6.06 28.00
C THR A 830 7.25 6.98 29.20
N MET A 831 8.44 7.56 29.37
CA MET A 831 8.83 8.37 30.53
C MET A 831 8.73 9.88 30.28
N ASN A 832 8.52 10.30 29.02
CA ASN A 832 8.48 11.70 28.58
C ASN A 832 9.74 12.49 28.96
N THR A 833 10.89 11.81 29.04
CA THR A 833 12.21 12.36 29.35
C THR A 833 13.28 11.64 28.55
N GLU A 834 14.40 12.32 28.27
CA GLU A 834 15.53 11.69 27.57
C GLU A 834 16.19 10.62 28.44
N TYR A 835 16.67 9.55 27.80
CA TYR A 835 17.37 8.48 28.48
C TYR A 835 18.71 8.98 29.06
N PRO A 836 18.97 8.83 30.37
CA PRO A 836 20.07 9.53 31.05
C PRO A 836 21.47 8.95 30.80
N TYR A 837 21.59 7.73 30.27
CA TYR A 837 22.88 7.07 30.04
C TYR A 837 23.22 7.06 28.56
N SER A 838 24.42 7.53 28.18
CA SER A 838 24.86 7.50 26.79
C SER A 838 25.15 6.06 26.31
N PHE A 839 25.22 5.86 24.98
CA PHE A 839 25.65 4.59 24.39
C PHE A 839 26.98 4.09 24.98
N THR A 840 27.92 5.00 25.22
CA THR A 840 29.25 4.67 25.78
C THR A 840 29.15 4.25 27.25
N ASP A 841 28.21 4.81 28.01
CA ASP A 841 28.00 4.46 29.42
C ASP A 841 27.44 3.04 29.54
N ILE A 842 26.45 2.70 28.70
CA ILE A 842 25.86 1.36 28.65
C ILE A 842 26.86 0.31 28.16
N GLN A 843 27.71 0.67 27.19
CA GLN A 843 28.77 -0.22 26.69
C GLN A 843 29.81 -0.60 27.76
N LYS A 844 29.98 0.22 28.82
CA LYS A 844 30.99 0.05 29.87
C LYS A 844 30.46 -0.45 31.21
N LYS A 845 29.14 -0.60 31.36
CA LYS A 845 28.48 -0.97 32.63
C LYS A 845 28.74 -2.47 32.92
N VAL A 846 29.48 -2.80 33.98
CA VAL A 846 29.76 -4.19 34.41
C VAL A 846 28.69 -4.68 35.36
#